data_AF-A0A849URK6-F1
#
_entry.id   AF-A0A849URK6-F1
#
_cell.length_a   1.000
_cell.length_b   1.000
_cell.length_c   1.000
_cell.angle_alpha   90.00
_cell.angle_beta   90.00
_cell.angle_gamma   90.00
#
_symmetry.space_group_name_H-M   'P 1'
#
loop_
_entity.id
_entity.type
_entity.pdbx_description
1 polymer ?
#
loop_
_entity_poly.entity_id
_entity_poly.type
_entity_poly.pdbx_seq_one_letter_code
_entity_poly.pdbx_strand_id
1 'polypeptide(L)'
;MKKNFILFFYFFLLSFYTNAQNNNSILDQVNNIIKNEKEHLPNINFAFIADSISYAENKILIYFNKDITHTKASLPSDYVEILPELLLPISTNLSNTQIILLAKENITNEWKSIEYFANHPPTQKYIPIINNDPYPAKLGANNVVSNRVFPTTGSPTPVGALAGKTVWLSPGHGWQNTGSGFTTQRGTTNGIVEDFITAESIDYYLMGYLYNAGANVWSVRERDVNPNEIIVDNDVPASGYSETGTWANGSVAGYGGTYRVATSTATEDATAIFEPNVSQSGLYWVSVRCIAGANRVTDVGITIIHSGDTSKVKINQEIHGETWVYVGQFYFTAGSTNKIILSNESMEVGQAIIADAVRLGGGVGADLDCLNTSQPASNRSRFEESARQYAKFQGHPPCVEDVTVRPKYSEYELSKGTATEINNAVFVSWHTNAGGGNGTESYVYNQLGAGRPNITAGSIDLRNFIHTQLIADIRAAYNPAWVDRGVKVANQGETRELNTIPGTLIELAFHDLAANATDLKNPEFRRIAARAIYKGVLKFFNNRDGIPLVFLPEQPTNVVAKNIGSNNIQISWIAPVTGGANGDVATAYKLYISTNGKSFKDGINVVGNNYTFNGNAGTIYYFKVSATNAGGESFTSSVVAAKTPKVGSTNIPYLIVDGFDRLDGSALIKRTESAGLGVVSRMFLVRMNRYDYMIEHAEALGACNINIAFDGCQNEAVINGTVLLSTYNAVDWFTGEESTIDRSLDATEISLLKAYLNAGGNLLITGAEIGWDIGRAASANVDLDFYNNYLKANYIGDDAGSYDFTGTAALFNTQSGTFDNSTNGYYDVDFPDRVSANGGGTVALNYVAGTADGAAIGFQGSYKSLYFAFPFEAITSTTVRNNLMCNTVAYLTPALVVPITGLTIFGKNIATQNLINFKTLAEINTKHFEIERSENGIIFYTISNQILPKGNYTTGANYSFIDKNILPSSYYRIKVVDNDGRVSYSEIISLVASKTEKLFTIVNNPTNTNIKLTLLNNTASTIILTNAIGQVVYTKNIANTLSFSIDVSMFAKGIYQLVVLSKNNKQVERIIVQ
;
A
#
# COMPACT_ATOMS: atom_id res chain seq x y z
N MET A 1 -38.85 -29.50 69.39
CA MET A 1 -39.30 -29.88 68.02
C MET A 1 -39.99 -28.65 67.41
N LYS A 2 -39.55 -28.04 66.31
CA LYS A 2 -38.43 -28.25 65.38
C LYS A 2 -37.91 -26.86 64.97
N LYS A 3 -36.58 -26.74 64.86
CA LYS A 3 -35.80 -25.49 64.95
C LYS A 3 -35.47 -24.89 63.59
N ASN A 4 -35.31 -23.56 63.61
CA ASN A 4 -34.44 -22.68 62.82
C ASN A 4 -35.08 -21.86 61.68
N PHE A 5 -34.83 -20.55 61.79
CA PHE A 5 -35.46 -19.44 61.08
C PHE A 5 -34.40 -18.33 60.86
N ILE A 6 -34.43 -17.75 59.66
CA ILE A 6 -34.18 -16.34 59.26
C ILE A 6 -32.76 -15.73 59.17
N LEU A 7 -32.59 -15.00 58.05
CA LEU A 7 -31.53 -14.08 57.59
C LEU A 7 -31.25 -12.88 58.53
N PHE A 8 -29.98 -12.44 58.63
CA PHE A 8 -29.49 -11.04 58.43
C PHE A 8 -27.95 -10.89 58.68
N PHE A 9 -27.28 -10.11 57.81
CA PHE A 9 -26.11 -9.20 58.00
C PHE A 9 -24.62 -9.62 58.16
N TYR A 10 -23.82 -9.17 57.15
CA TYR A 10 -22.54 -8.40 57.13
C TYR A 10 -21.24 -8.83 57.87
N PHE A 11 -20.23 -9.13 57.03
CA PHE A 11 -18.80 -8.68 56.98
C PHE A 11 -17.79 -8.84 58.16
N PHE A 12 -16.61 -9.35 57.74
CA PHE A 12 -15.23 -9.23 58.28
C PHE A 12 -14.84 -9.94 59.58
N LEU A 13 -14.05 -11.02 59.45
CA LEU A 13 -12.76 -11.19 60.14
C LEU A 13 -11.96 -12.40 59.60
N LEU A 14 -10.84 -12.06 58.94
CA LEU A 14 -9.58 -12.78 58.76
C LEU A 14 -9.57 -14.32 58.64
N SER A 15 -9.28 -14.77 57.42
CA SER A 15 -8.28 -15.82 57.17
C SER A 15 -7.37 -15.39 56.01
N PHE A 16 -6.39 -14.55 56.34
CA PHE A 16 -5.17 -14.36 55.55
C PHE A 16 -4.08 -15.33 56.03
N TYR A 17 -3.17 -15.69 55.11
CA TYR A 17 -1.99 -16.58 55.21
C TYR A 17 -2.33 -18.09 55.03
N THR A 18 -1.82 -18.85 54.05
CA THR A 18 -0.77 -18.70 53.03
C THR A 18 -1.04 -19.75 51.93
N ASN A 19 -1.00 -19.39 50.64
CA ASN A 19 -0.73 -20.37 49.58
C ASN A 19 0.80 -20.58 49.52
N ALA A 20 1.33 -21.43 50.41
CA ALA A 20 2.64 -22.01 50.20
C ALA A 20 2.49 -23.15 49.20
N GLN A 21 2.79 -22.91 47.92
CA GLN A 21 3.05 -23.99 46.98
C GLN A 21 4.25 -24.78 47.51
N ASN A 22 4.08 -26.08 47.78
CA ASN A 22 5.18 -26.92 48.27
C ASN A 22 6.35 -26.89 47.28
N ASN A 23 7.59 -26.80 47.77
CA ASN A 23 8.81 -26.71 46.95
C ASN A 23 8.90 -27.79 45.87
N ASN A 24 8.42 -29.00 46.16
CA ASN A 24 8.39 -30.10 45.21
C ASN A 24 7.47 -29.80 44.01
N SER A 25 6.33 -29.11 44.22
CA SER A 25 5.41 -28.77 43.13
C SER A 25 5.97 -27.74 42.15
N ILE A 26 6.74 -26.75 42.62
CA ILE A 26 7.39 -25.76 41.76
C ILE A 26 8.58 -26.41 41.04
N LEU A 27 9.35 -27.25 41.74
CA LEU A 27 10.44 -28.02 41.13
C LEU A 27 9.94 -28.92 39.99
N ASP A 28 8.81 -29.60 40.20
CA ASP A 28 8.15 -30.43 39.19
C ASP A 28 7.62 -29.58 38.03
N GLN A 29 7.04 -28.40 38.29
CA GLN A 29 6.59 -27.47 37.26
C GLN A 29 7.77 -26.98 36.39
N VAL A 30 8.87 -26.55 37.01
CA VAL A 30 10.10 -26.11 36.31
C VAL A 30 10.60 -27.22 35.38
N ASN A 31 10.79 -28.44 35.91
CA ASN A 31 11.31 -29.56 35.12
C ASN A 31 10.33 -30.00 34.02
N ASN A 32 9.02 -29.91 34.26
CA ASN A 32 8.02 -30.19 33.22
C ASN A 32 8.05 -29.15 32.10
N ILE A 33 8.18 -27.86 32.42
CA ILE A 33 8.32 -26.80 31.42
C ILE A 33 9.58 -27.06 30.57
N ILE A 34 10.74 -27.27 31.19
CA ILE A 34 11.99 -27.54 30.48
C ILE A 34 11.88 -28.77 29.58
N LYS A 35 11.22 -29.82 30.06
CA LYS A 35 11.00 -31.05 29.30
C LYS A 35 10.08 -30.82 28.09
N ASN A 36 8.98 -30.10 28.27
CA ASN A 36 8.01 -29.81 27.21
C ASN A 36 8.61 -28.89 26.14
N GLU A 37 9.50 -27.99 26.56
CA GLU A 37 10.14 -26.99 25.68
C GLU A 37 11.50 -27.44 25.15
N LYS A 38 11.86 -28.71 25.37
CA LYS A 38 13.17 -29.26 24.99
C LYS A 38 13.45 -29.11 23.49
N GLU A 39 12.43 -29.20 22.63
CA GLU A 39 12.58 -29.08 21.18
C GLU A 39 12.90 -27.64 20.73
N HIS A 40 12.60 -26.64 21.57
CA HIS A 40 12.92 -25.23 21.36
C HIS A 40 14.27 -24.82 21.97
N LEU A 41 14.91 -25.71 22.74
CA LEU A 41 16.22 -25.46 23.37
C LEU A 41 17.38 -25.96 22.48
N PRO A 42 18.51 -25.24 22.42
CA PRO A 42 19.70 -25.70 21.71
C PRO A 42 20.17 -27.07 22.19
N ASN A 43 20.67 -27.89 21.27
CA ASN A 43 21.26 -29.18 21.64
C ASN A 43 22.53 -28.97 22.46
N ILE A 44 22.49 -29.39 23.73
CA ILE A 44 23.64 -29.50 24.63
C ILE A 44 23.89 -30.97 24.98
N ASN A 45 25.13 -31.31 25.30
CA ASN A 45 25.55 -32.70 25.55
C ASN A 45 25.08 -33.27 26.92
N PHE A 46 24.23 -32.54 27.64
CA PHE A 46 23.70 -32.93 28.95
C PHE A 46 22.29 -32.36 29.13
N ALA A 47 21.47 -32.92 30.02
CA ALA A 47 20.16 -32.35 30.33
C ALA A 47 20.30 -31.25 31.39
N PHE A 48 19.63 -30.12 31.20
CA PHE A 48 19.52 -29.07 32.23
C PHE A 48 18.33 -29.41 33.12
N ILE A 49 18.60 -29.83 34.36
CA ILE A 49 17.59 -30.32 35.30
C ILE A 49 17.65 -29.45 36.55
N ALA A 50 16.51 -28.92 36.99
CA ALA A 50 16.40 -28.26 38.27
C ALA A 50 16.45 -29.33 39.36
N ASP A 51 17.48 -29.30 40.20
CA ASP A 51 17.68 -30.27 41.29
C ASP A 51 17.01 -29.85 42.59
N SER A 52 16.99 -28.54 42.87
CA SER A 52 16.44 -28.00 44.10
C SER A 52 16.08 -26.53 43.96
N ILE A 53 15.25 -26.04 44.89
CA ILE A 53 14.81 -24.65 44.97
C ILE A 53 14.99 -24.15 46.41
N SER A 54 15.42 -22.90 46.57
CA SER A 54 15.38 -22.18 47.84
C SER A 54 14.76 -20.78 47.66
N TYR A 55 14.40 -20.14 48.78
CA TYR A 55 13.78 -18.82 48.79
C TYR A 55 14.66 -17.86 49.58
N ALA A 56 14.86 -16.67 49.03
CA ALA A 56 15.63 -15.60 49.67
C ALA A 56 14.93 -14.27 49.45
N GLU A 57 14.40 -13.65 50.50
CA GLU A 57 13.64 -12.40 50.43
C GLU A 57 12.50 -12.46 49.38
N ASN A 58 12.62 -11.72 48.28
CA ASN A 58 11.71 -11.66 47.14
C ASN A 58 12.29 -12.39 45.91
N LYS A 59 13.06 -13.47 46.13
CA LYS A 59 13.71 -14.28 45.09
C LYS A 59 13.46 -15.78 45.29
N ILE A 60 13.30 -16.48 44.18
CA ILE A 60 13.35 -17.94 44.07
C ILE A 60 14.69 -18.30 43.42
N LEU A 61 15.49 -19.07 44.14
CA LEU A 61 16.77 -19.57 43.67
C LEU A 61 16.57 -21.00 43.16
N ILE A 62 16.74 -21.22 41.86
CA ILE A 62 16.63 -22.55 41.24
C ILE A 62 18.03 -23.06 40.93
N TYR A 63 18.38 -24.21 41.49
CA TYR A 63 19.72 -24.79 41.37
C TYR A 63 19.70 -25.90 40.33
N PHE A 64 20.50 -25.73 39.28
CA PHE A 64 20.61 -26.68 38.18
C PHE A 64 21.86 -27.54 38.30
N ASN A 65 21.71 -28.79 37.90
CA ASN A 65 22.76 -29.78 37.73
C ASN A 65 23.81 -29.72 38.85
N LYS A 66 23.41 -29.89 40.10
CA LYS A 66 24.23 -29.74 41.32
C LYS A 66 25.54 -30.55 41.32
N ASP A 67 25.61 -31.60 40.50
CA ASP A 67 26.74 -32.51 40.36
C ASP A 67 27.59 -32.24 39.10
N ILE A 68 27.20 -31.27 38.26
CA ILE A 68 27.94 -30.78 37.09
C ILE A 68 28.51 -29.39 37.41
N THR A 69 29.72 -29.10 36.92
CA THR A 69 30.34 -27.78 37.04
C THR A 69 30.65 -27.20 35.66
N HIS A 70 30.63 -25.87 35.56
CA HIS A 70 30.78 -25.12 34.32
C HIS A 70 31.96 -24.15 34.40
N THR A 71 32.70 -23.96 33.30
CA THR A 71 33.65 -22.84 33.18
C THR A 71 32.89 -21.59 32.75
N LYS A 72 33.41 -20.40 33.08
CA LYS A 72 32.92 -19.13 32.51
C LYS A 72 32.79 -19.23 30.98
N ALA A 73 31.69 -18.72 30.41
CA ALA A 73 31.38 -18.76 28.98
C ALA A 73 31.32 -20.17 28.34
N SER A 74 30.95 -21.22 29.10
CA SER A 74 30.83 -22.61 28.58
C SER A 74 29.44 -23.02 28.11
N LEU A 75 28.40 -22.24 28.41
CA LEU A 75 27.03 -22.52 27.98
C LEU A 75 26.68 -21.71 26.72
N PRO A 76 25.96 -22.31 25.75
CA PRO A 76 25.35 -21.55 24.66
C PRO A 76 24.45 -20.46 25.23
N SER A 77 24.62 -19.24 24.74
CA SER A 77 23.84 -18.06 25.16
C SER A 77 22.34 -18.29 24.98
N ASP A 78 21.91 -18.86 23.85
CA ASP A 78 20.53 -19.25 23.56
C ASP A 78 19.90 -20.09 24.71
N TYR A 79 20.67 -21.02 25.28
CA TYR A 79 20.19 -21.89 26.35
C TYR A 79 20.00 -21.11 27.66
N VAL A 80 20.87 -20.15 27.90
CA VAL A 80 20.86 -19.30 29.09
C VAL A 80 19.79 -18.20 28.98
N GLU A 81 19.42 -17.77 27.77
CA GLU A 81 18.35 -16.80 27.52
C GLU A 81 16.94 -17.40 27.59
N ILE A 82 16.73 -18.53 26.91
CA ILE A 82 15.40 -19.12 26.81
C ILE A 82 14.93 -19.60 28.18
N LEU A 83 15.84 -20.10 29.03
CA LEU A 83 15.48 -20.73 30.29
C LEU A 83 14.83 -19.76 31.32
N PRO A 84 15.35 -18.55 31.59
CA PRO A 84 14.65 -17.54 32.38
C PRO A 84 13.26 -17.18 31.83
N GLU A 85 13.14 -17.06 30.51
CA GLU A 85 11.89 -16.70 29.83
C GLU A 85 10.83 -17.80 29.97
N LEU A 86 11.22 -19.07 29.81
CA LEU A 86 10.34 -20.22 30.02
C LEU A 86 9.81 -20.32 31.45
N LEU A 87 10.60 -19.85 32.43
CA LEU A 87 10.26 -19.93 33.85
C LEU A 87 9.56 -18.68 34.37
N LEU A 88 9.46 -17.63 33.55
CA LEU A 88 8.78 -16.38 33.89
C LEU A 88 7.35 -16.61 34.41
N PRO A 89 6.51 -17.50 33.83
CA PRO A 89 5.15 -17.75 34.32
C PRO A 89 5.09 -18.16 35.80
N ILE A 90 6.08 -18.93 36.28
CA ILE A 90 6.19 -19.35 37.69
C ILE A 90 6.39 -18.13 38.59
N SER A 91 7.23 -17.18 38.18
CA SER A 91 7.49 -15.94 38.93
C SER A 91 6.23 -15.07 39.05
N THR A 92 5.41 -15.06 37.99
CA THR A 92 4.23 -14.19 37.92
C THR A 92 3.11 -14.61 38.88
N ASN A 93 3.01 -15.91 39.18
CA ASN A 93 2.05 -16.45 40.14
C ASN A 93 2.44 -16.16 41.61
N LEU A 94 3.67 -15.70 41.85
CA LEU A 94 4.25 -15.55 43.19
C LEU A 94 4.50 -14.08 43.56
N SER A 95 3.71 -13.14 43.02
CA SER A 95 3.68 -11.72 43.44
C SER A 95 5.03 -11.00 43.40
N ASN A 96 5.61 -10.83 42.20
CA ASN A 96 6.87 -10.10 41.94
C ASN A 96 8.15 -10.75 42.49
N THR A 97 8.13 -12.05 42.74
CA THR A 97 9.31 -12.80 43.16
C THR A 97 10.26 -12.99 41.98
N GLN A 98 11.51 -12.51 42.06
CA GLN A 98 12.52 -12.69 41.01
C GLN A 98 13.00 -14.15 40.97
N ILE A 99 13.06 -14.76 39.79
CA ILE A 99 13.70 -16.08 39.64
C ILE A 99 15.19 -15.89 39.31
N ILE A 100 16.06 -16.57 40.05
CA ILE A 100 17.50 -16.63 39.80
C ILE A 100 17.86 -18.09 39.55
N LEU A 101 18.40 -18.35 38.36
CA LEU A 101 18.85 -19.67 37.96
C LEU A 101 20.35 -19.79 38.25
N LEU A 102 20.76 -20.82 38.98
CA LEU A 102 22.12 -20.99 39.50
C LEU A 102 22.73 -22.31 39.02
N ALA A 103 24.02 -22.29 38.68
CA ALA A 103 24.85 -23.47 38.42
C ALA A 103 26.24 -23.31 39.08
N LYS A 104 26.99 -24.40 39.23
CA LYS A 104 28.30 -24.38 39.91
C LYS A 104 29.45 -24.05 38.96
N GLU A 105 30.34 -23.15 39.40
CA GLU A 105 31.60 -22.86 38.69
C GLU A 105 32.66 -23.92 38.98
N ASN A 106 33.38 -24.38 37.95
CA ASN A 106 34.37 -25.45 38.09
C ASN A 106 35.63 -25.06 38.88
N ILE A 107 35.99 -23.77 38.94
CA ILE A 107 37.18 -23.29 39.66
C ILE A 107 36.88 -23.13 41.16
N THR A 108 35.82 -22.40 41.49
CA THR A 108 35.52 -22.01 42.89
C THR A 108 34.52 -22.97 43.56
N ASN A 109 33.82 -23.80 42.78
CA ASN A 109 32.69 -24.61 43.22
C ASN A 109 31.54 -23.79 43.84
N GLU A 110 31.53 -22.47 43.60
CA GLU A 110 30.48 -21.57 44.06
C GLU A 110 29.29 -21.57 43.09
N TRP A 111 28.10 -21.31 43.64
CA TRP A 111 26.91 -21.05 42.84
C TRP A 111 27.02 -19.68 42.16
N LYS A 112 26.99 -19.67 40.83
CA LYS A 112 26.89 -18.47 40.01
C LYS A 112 25.58 -18.50 39.24
N SER A 113 25.09 -17.33 38.83
CA SER A 113 23.96 -17.29 37.88
C SER A 113 24.34 -18.05 36.62
N ILE A 114 23.38 -18.71 35.98
CA ILE A 114 23.64 -19.41 34.71
C ILE A 114 24.21 -18.45 33.64
N GLU A 115 23.86 -17.16 33.72
CA GLU A 115 24.40 -16.06 32.92
C GLU A 115 25.92 -15.95 32.98
N TYR A 116 26.53 -16.20 34.14
CA TYR A 116 27.99 -16.17 34.28
C TYR A 116 28.68 -17.17 33.33
N PHE A 117 27.98 -18.23 32.96
CA PHE A 117 28.46 -19.26 32.06
C PHE A 117 28.06 -19.03 30.61
N ALA A 118 27.26 -18.00 30.29
CA ALA A 118 26.84 -17.73 28.93
C ALA A 118 27.98 -17.15 28.07
N ASN A 119 28.08 -17.60 26.82
CA ASN A 119 29.06 -17.09 25.86
C ASN A 119 28.54 -15.86 25.10
N HIS A 120 28.49 -14.70 25.75
CA HIS A 120 28.10 -13.46 25.08
C HIS A 120 29.32 -12.71 24.52
N PRO A 121 29.43 -12.51 23.19
CA PRO A 121 30.40 -11.56 22.68
C PRO A 121 30.00 -10.14 23.10
N PRO A 122 31.00 -9.26 23.37
CA PRO A 122 30.73 -7.88 23.78
C PRO A 122 29.96 -7.13 22.70
N THR A 123 29.16 -6.14 23.11
CA THR A 123 28.48 -5.22 22.19
C THR A 123 29.53 -4.51 21.33
N GLN A 124 29.51 -4.76 20.03
CA GLN A 124 30.44 -4.12 19.10
C GLN A 124 29.91 -2.74 18.70
N LYS A 125 30.74 -1.70 18.87
CA LYS A 125 30.51 -0.40 18.22
C LYS A 125 31.03 -0.47 16.80
N TYR A 126 30.32 0.18 15.87
CA TYR A 126 30.84 0.36 14.53
C TYR A 126 32.15 1.16 14.59
N ILE A 127 33.15 0.68 13.84
CA ILE A 127 34.40 1.40 13.64
C ILE A 127 34.37 1.87 12.18
N PRO A 128 34.18 3.17 11.92
CA PRO A 128 34.15 3.68 10.56
C PRO A 128 35.41 3.32 9.81
N ILE A 129 35.25 2.76 8.62
CA ILE A 129 36.34 2.67 7.66
C ILE A 129 36.66 4.10 7.24
N ILE A 130 37.85 4.60 7.61
CA ILE A 130 38.28 5.94 7.17
C ILE A 130 38.38 5.90 5.66
N ASN A 131 37.51 6.66 5.02
CA ASN A 131 37.47 6.83 3.59
C ASN A 131 37.36 8.33 3.34
N ASN A 132 38.35 8.90 2.65
CA ASN A 132 38.47 10.32 2.36
C ASN A 132 38.51 10.56 0.84
N ASP A 133 37.83 9.72 0.06
CA ASP A 133 37.81 9.89 -1.38
C ASP A 133 36.69 10.83 -1.81
N PRO A 134 36.92 11.69 -2.83
CA PRO A 134 38.23 12.11 -3.35
C PRO A 134 38.83 13.28 -2.52
N TYR A 135 38.18 13.67 -1.41
CA TYR A 135 38.49 14.87 -0.63
C TYR A 135 38.81 14.57 0.84
N PRO A 136 39.67 15.36 1.51
CA PRO A 136 39.87 15.26 2.95
C PRO A 136 38.55 15.30 3.73
N ALA A 137 38.52 14.63 4.89
CA ALA A 137 37.40 14.70 5.83
C ALA A 137 37.00 16.16 6.10
N LYS A 138 35.74 16.49 5.83
CA LYS A 138 35.11 17.78 6.06
C LYS A 138 33.66 17.51 6.40
N LEU A 139 33.32 17.62 7.68
CA LEU A 139 31.95 17.43 8.15
C LEU A 139 30.97 18.33 7.38
N GLY A 140 29.81 17.77 7.05
CA GLY A 140 28.69 18.48 6.46
C GLY A 140 28.32 19.75 7.25
N ALA A 141 27.92 20.79 6.53
CA ALA A 141 27.42 22.03 7.11
C ALA A 141 26.05 21.83 7.79
N ASN A 142 25.27 20.85 7.33
CA ASN A 142 23.94 20.54 7.85
C ASN A 142 23.90 19.26 8.68
N ASN A 143 24.80 19.11 9.67
CA ASN A 143 24.75 18.01 10.67
C ASN A 143 23.45 17.95 11.50
N VAL A 144 22.52 18.88 11.27
CA VAL A 144 21.18 19.00 11.86
C VAL A 144 20.09 18.51 10.89
N VAL A 145 20.39 17.94 9.72
CA VAL A 145 19.37 17.22 8.93
C VAL A 145 19.02 15.91 9.66
N SER A 146 18.24 16.05 10.73
CA SER A 146 17.46 15.01 11.39
C SER A 146 16.30 14.51 10.51
N ASN A 147 16.13 15.11 9.34
CA ASN A 147 15.08 14.74 8.41
C ASN A 147 15.62 13.63 7.51
N ARG A 148 15.67 12.41 8.04
CA ARG A 148 15.54 11.27 7.15
C ARG A 148 14.13 11.31 6.60
N VAL A 149 14.09 11.40 5.28
CA VAL A 149 12.90 11.64 4.50
C VAL A 149 12.34 10.27 4.13
N PHE A 150 11.32 9.81 4.87
CA PHE A 150 10.60 8.56 4.59
C PHE A 150 9.15 8.85 4.20
N PRO A 151 8.78 8.77 2.91
CA PRO A 151 7.38 8.74 2.51
C PRO A 151 6.78 7.36 2.85
N THR A 152 5.80 7.38 3.74
CA THR A 152 4.54 6.70 3.45
C THR A 152 3.81 7.51 2.36
N THR A 153 2.71 7.00 1.84
CA THR A 153 1.94 7.70 0.80
C THR A 153 1.61 9.13 1.23
N GLY A 154 2.34 10.13 0.71
CA GLY A 154 1.92 11.52 0.76
C GLY A 154 2.83 12.61 1.34
N SER A 155 3.95 12.29 1.99
CA SER A 155 4.93 13.31 2.38
C SER A 155 6.32 12.72 2.52
N PRO A 156 7.31 13.17 1.75
CA PRO A 156 8.66 12.65 1.86
C PRO A 156 9.27 12.96 3.23
N THR A 157 8.99 14.10 3.87
CA THR A 157 9.54 14.42 5.21
C THR A 157 8.49 14.21 6.31
N PRO A 158 8.70 13.27 7.24
CA PRO A 158 7.86 13.16 8.43
C PRO A 158 7.96 14.44 9.28
N VAL A 159 6.82 15.06 9.58
CA VAL A 159 6.73 16.24 10.45
C VAL A 159 5.71 15.94 11.53
N GLY A 160 6.04 16.24 12.79
CA GLY A 160 5.15 16.03 13.92
C GLY A 160 5.90 16.19 15.23
N ALA A 161 5.24 15.83 16.35
CA ALA A 161 5.79 16.04 17.68
C ALA A 161 7.05 15.21 17.96
N LEU A 162 7.23 14.07 17.28
CA LEU A 162 8.41 13.19 17.39
C LEU A 162 9.51 13.51 16.38
N ALA A 163 9.43 14.63 15.65
CA ALA A 163 10.49 15.05 14.74
C ALA A 163 11.87 15.07 15.42
N GLY A 164 12.84 14.40 14.80
CA GLY A 164 14.21 14.25 15.33
C GLY A 164 14.38 13.22 16.46
N LYS A 165 13.34 12.44 16.78
CA LYS A 165 13.42 11.28 17.68
C LYS A 165 13.60 10.00 16.88
N THR A 166 14.28 9.03 17.49
CA THR A 166 14.52 7.71 16.92
C THR A 166 13.84 6.64 17.75
N VAL A 167 13.14 5.71 17.11
CA VAL A 167 12.47 4.60 17.79
C VAL A 167 12.88 3.29 17.12
N TRP A 168 13.50 2.41 17.90
CA TRP A 168 13.82 1.04 17.51
C TRP A 168 12.69 0.12 17.94
N LEU A 169 12.19 -0.68 17.00
CA LEU A 169 11.11 -1.63 17.21
C LEU A 169 11.64 -3.05 17.18
N SER A 170 11.16 -3.87 18.12
CA SER A 170 11.51 -5.29 18.25
C SER A 170 10.23 -6.13 18.31
N PRO A 171 9.80 -6.74 17.19
CA PRO A 171 8.71 -7.72 17.17
C PRO A 171 9.18 -9.07 17.74
N GLY A 172 8.30 -10.08 17.83
CA GLY A 172 8.62 -11.46 18.22
C GLY A 172 9.68 -12.16 17.34
N HIS A 173 9.89 -13.47 17.52
CA HIS A 173 11.10 -14.17 17.03
C HIS A 173 11.14 -14.49 15.55
N GLY A 174 10.00 -14.60 14.88
CA GLY A 174 9.97 -15.10 13.50
C GLY A 174 10.57 -16.51 13.37
N TRP A 175 11.02 -16.84 12.17
CA TRP A 175 11.68 -18.10 11.86
C TRP A 175 13.15 -18.05 12.27
N GLN A 176 13.51 -18.84 13.28
CA GLN A 176 14.87 -19.01 13.78
C GLN A 176 15.41 -20.41 13.46
N ASN A 177 16.68 -20.50 13.11
CA ASN A 177 17.35 -21.78 12.87
C ASN A 177 18.00 -22.31 14.16
N THR A 178 17.60 -23.49 14.62
CA THR A 178 18.08 -24.13 15.87
C THR A 178 19.20 -25.15 15.64
N GLY A 179 19.71 -25.27 14.41
CA GLY A 179 20.70 -26.26 13.99
C GLY A 179 20.08 -27.57 13.48
N SER A 180 18.83 -27.86 13.84
CA SER A 180 18.03 -28.96 13.29
C SER A 180 17.01 -28.51 12.21
N GLY A 181 16.83 -27.21 12.03
CA GLY A 181 15.93 -26.61 11.05
C GLY A 181 15.41 -25.25 11.50
N PHE A 182 14.53 -24.66 10.70
CA PHE A 182 13.83 -23.42 11.05
C PHE A 182 12.55 -23.71 11.83
N THR A 183 12.41 -23.08 12.99
CA THR A 183 11.22 -23.12 13.84
C THR A 183 10.89 -21.71 14.33
N THR A 184 9.66 -21.50 14.76
CA THR A 184 9.28 -20.37 15.62
C THR A 184 9.66 -20.68 17.07
N GLN A 185 9.79 -19.65 17.90
CA GLN A 185 10.02 -19.78 19.35
C GLN A 185 8.78 -20.32 20.07
N ARG A 186 7.59 -20.02 19.55
CA ARG A 186 6.31 -20.55 20.03
C ARG A 186 5.58 -21.33 18.94
N GLY A 187 4.87 -22.37 19.34
CA GLY A 187 3.95 -23.10 18.47
C GLY A 187 2.63 -22.36 18.25
N THR A 188 1.78 -22.91 17.38
CA THR A 188 0.44 -22.38 17.15
C THR A 188 -0.46 -22.64 18.35
N THR A 189 -0.98 -21.56 18.94
CA THR A 189 -1.96 -21.65 20.03
C THR A 189 -3.16 -20.77 19.71
N ASN A 190 -4.39 -21.29 19.90
CA ASN A 190 -5.64 -20.59 19.58
C ASN A 190 -5.72 -20.03 18.13
N GLY A 191 -4.97 -20.65 17.20
CA GLY A 191 -4.90 -20.29 15.79
C GLY A 191 -3.95 -19.13 15.46
N ILE A 192 -3.08 -18.72 16.38
CA ILE A 192 -2.07 -17.66 16.18
C ILE A 192 -0.69 -18.13 16.65
N VAL A 193 0.35 -17.44 16.18
CA VAL A 193 1.74 -17.61 16.61
C VAL A 193 2.29 -16.23 16.97
N GLU A 194 2.84 -16.07 18.18
CA GLU A 194 3.42 -14.82 18.69
C GLU A 194 4.39 -14.17 17.68
N ASP A 195 5.23 -15.00 17.09
CA ASP A 195 6.33 -14.60 16.22
C ASP A 195 5.91 -13.90 14.92
N PHE A 196 4.68 -14.13 14.48
CA PHE A 196 4.08 -13.46 13.31
C PHE A 196 3.19 -12.31 13.73
N ILE A 197 2.33 -12.52 14.72
CA ILE A 197 1.28 -11.56 15.09
C ILE A 197 1.84 -10.22 15.57
N THR A 198 3.00 -10.26 16.26
CA THR A 198 3.68 -9.07 16.76
C THR A 198 4.34 -8.27 15.63
N ALA A 199 5.03 -8.93 14.70
CA ALA A 199 5.59 -8.31 13.49
C ALA A 199 4.50 -7.64 12.65
N GLU A 200 3.40 -8.35 12.40
CA GLU A 200 2.24 -7.81 11.69
C GLU A 200 1.66 -6.58 12.42
N SER A 201 1.51 -6.63 13.75
CA SER A 201 0.98 -5.49 14.51
C SER A 201 1.89 -4.26 14.46
N ILE A 202 3.20 -4.49 14.54
CA ILE A 202 4.21 -3.43 14.51
C ILE A 202 4.26 -2.78 13.12
N ASP A 203 4.41 -3.59 12.08
CA ASP A 203 4.64 -3.11 10.71
C ASP A 203 3.42 -2.39 10.15
N TYR A 204 2.21 -2.89 10.43
CA TYR A 204 0.99 -2.28 9.90
C TYR A 204 0.49 -1.08 10.70
N TYR A 205 0.74 -1.01 12.01
CA TYR A 205 0.17 0.05 12.85
C TYR A 205 1.22 0.90 13.57
N LEU A 206 2.02 0.32 14.46
CA LEU A 206 2.89 1.10 15.35
C LEU A 206 3.92 1.91 14.57
N MET A 207 4.52 1.28 13.57
CA MET A 207 5.46 1.93 12.67
C MET A 207 4.82 3.13 11.97
N GLY A 208 3.59 2.98 11.46
CA GLY A 208 2.81 4.06 10.84
C GLY A 208 2.53 5.24 11.79
N TYR A 209 2.09 4.98 13.03
CA TYR A 209 1.84 6.04 14.02
C TYR A 209 3.13 6.83 14.36
N LEU A 210 4.23 6.11 14.59
CA LEU A 210 5.51 6.73 14.93
C LEU A 210 6.05 7.57 13.77
N TYR A 211 5.97 7.03 12.54
CA TYR A 211 6.36 7.77 11.34
C TYR A 211 5.51 9.00 11.13
N ASN A 212 4.20 8.86 11.18
CA ASN A 212 3.30 9.98 10.93
C ASN A 212 3.42 11.07 12.01
N ALA A 213 3.93 10.74 13.20
CA ALA A 213 4.29 11.70 14.25
C ALA A 213 5.67 12.35 14.06
N GLY A 214 6.42 12.00 13.01
CA GLY A 214 7.74 12.57 12.70
C GLY A 214 8.95 11.76 13.16
N ALA A 215 8.77 10.57 13.76
CA ALA A 215 9.90 9.79 14.27
C ALA A 215 10.70 9.11 13.15
N ASN A 216 12.00 8.94 13.37
CA ASN A 216 12.88 8.04 12.61
C ASN A 216 12.73 6.61 13.18
N VAL A 217 12.06 5.72 12.45
CA VAL A 217 11.71 4.38 12.96
C VAL A 217 12.59 3.29 12.35
N TRP A 218 13.27 2.55 13.21
CA TRP A 218 14.06 1.38 12.87
C TRP A 218 13.39 0.10 13.38
N SER A 219 13.66 -1.02 12.72
CA SER A 219 13.22 -2.34 13.14
C SER A 219 14.41 -3.28 13.11
N VAL A 220 14.45 -4.19 14.08
CA VAL A 220 15.46 -5.26 14.18
C VAL A 220 15.15 -6.46 13.27
N ARG A 221 14.02 -6.43 12.56
CA ARG A 221 13.60 -7.40 11.52
C ARG A 221 13.24 -6.66 10.23
N GLU A 222 13.20 -7.37 9.10
CA GLU A 222 12.69 -6.83 7.83
C GLU A 222 11.22 -6.47 7.99
N ARG A 223 10.82 -5.33 7.38
CA ARG A 223 9.49 -4.73 7.50
C ARG A 223 8.66 -4.85 6.23
N ASP A 224 9.30 -5.11 5.09
CA ASP A 224 8.62 -5.23 3.82
C ASP A 224 8.08 -6.66 3.65
N VAL A 225 6.76 -6.77 3.66
CA VAL A 225 6.05 -8.02 3.44
C VAL A 225 6.09 -8.50 1.98
N ASN A 226 6.55 -7.67 1.04
CA ASN A 226 6.71 -8.03 -0.36
C ASN A 226 7.88 -9.04 -0.52
N PRO A 227 7.62 -10.28 -0.95
CA PRO A 227 8.65 -11.31 -1.08
C PRO A 227 9.55 -11.10 -2.32
N ASN A 228 9.19 -10.21 -3.24
CA ASN A 228 10.01 -9.88 -4.38
C ASN A 228 11.21 -9.04 -3.93
N GLU A 229 12.36 -9.20 -4.59
CA GLU A 229 13.57 -8.41 -4.35
C GLU A 229 14.20 -8.05 -5.69
N ILE A 230 14.46 -6.76 -5.87
CA ILE A 230 15.17 -6.24 -7.04
C ILE A 230 16.31 -5.39 -6.52
N ILE A 231 17.54 -5.76 -6.89
CA ILE A 231 18.74 -4.99 -6.55
C ILE A 231 19.34 -4.47 -7.84
N VAL A 232 19.52 -3.16 -7.92
CA VAL A 232 20.23 -2.48 -9.00
C VAL A 232 21.55 -1.98 -8.42
N ASP A 233 22.64 -2.43 -9.01
CA ASP A 233 24.01 -2.27 -8.50
C ASP A 233 24.92 -1.64 -9.56
N ASN A 234 25.85 -0.77 -9.14
CA ASN A 234 26.72 -0.05 -10.06
C ASN A 234 27.71 -0.94 -10.84
N ASP A 235 28.15 -2.06 -10.25
CA ASP A 235 29.07 -2.98 -10.92
C ASP A 235 28.35 -3.97 -11.84
N VAL A 236 27.02 -4.00 -11.78
CA VAL A 236 26.18 -4.84 -12.63
C VAL A 236 25.30 -3.96 -13.51
N PRO A 237 25.83 -3.31 -14.59
CA PRO A 237 25.02 -2.47 -15.48
C PRO A 237 23.76 -3.16 -16.03
N ALA A 238 23.82 -4.49 -16.25
CA ALA A 238 22.69 -5.29 -16.70
C ALA A 238 21.52 -5.35 -15.69
N SER A 239 21.76 -4.98 -14.43
CA SER A 239 20.71 -4.83 -13.40
C SER A 239 19.89 -3.54 -13.57
N GLY A 240 20.32 -2.61 -14.43
CA GLY A 240 19.63 -1.34 -14.70
C GLY A 240 20.41 -0.07 -14.29
N TYR A 241 21.72 -0.14 -14.07
CA TYR A 241 22.52 1.01 -13.65
C TYR A 241 23.11 1.80 -14.83
N SER A 242 23.07 3.13 -14.74
CA SER A 242 23.74 4.05 -15.67
C SER A 242 24.08 5.40 -15.03
N GLU A 243 24.94 6.20 -15.68
CA GLU A 243 25.42 7.49 -15.17
C GLU A 243 25.37 8.59 -16.24
N THR A 244 25.20 9.83 -15.78
CA THR A 244 25.47 11.04 -16.57
C THR A 244 26.49 11.92 -15.82
N GLY A 245 27.21 12.78 -16.54
CA GLY A 245 28.24 13.63 -15.95
C GLY A 245 29.52 12.86 -15.61
N THR A 246 30.26 13.33 -14.59
CA THR A 246 31.58 12.77 -14.22
C THR A 246 31.49 11.97 -12.93
N TRP A 247 31.83 10.68 -13.01
CA TRP A 247 31.89 9.75 -11.88
C TRP A 247 33.20 8.96 -11.90
N ALA A 248 33.77 8.70 -10.72
CA ALA A 248 34.96 7.89 -10.54
C ALA A 248 34.69 6.68 -9.62
N ASN A 249 35.53 5.65 -9.69
CA ASN A 249 35.49 4.56 -8.70
C ASN A 249 36.01 5.06 -7.35
N GLY A 250 35.37 4.63 -6.27
CA GLY A 250 35.91 4.77 -4.93
C GLY A 250 37.11 3.85 -4.64
N SER A 251 37.85 4.10 -3.56
CA SER A 251 39.06 3.32 -3.19
C SER A 251 38.82 2.13 -2.27
N VAL A 252 37.61 1.98 -1.72
CA VAL A 252 37.26 0.84 -0.86
C VAL A 252 36.12 0.04 -1.48
N ALA A 253 35.82 -1.14 -0.93
CA ALA A 253 34.73 -1.96 -1.43
C ALA A 253 33.35 -1.33 -1.15
N GLY A 254 32.48 -1.35 -2.17
CA GLY A 254 31.06 -1.04 -2.11
C GLY A 254 30.19 -2.28 -1.86
N TYR A 255 28.94 -2.24 -2.30
CA TYR A 255 28.10 -3.43 -2.44
C TYR A 255 28.52 -4.23 -3.67
N GLY A 256 28.71 -5.54 -3.53
CA GLY A 256 29.08 -6.41 -4.66
C GLY A 256 30.49 -6.20 -5.26
N GLY A 257 31.10 -5.02 -5.12
CA GLY A 257 32.43 -4.70 -5.66
C GLY A 257 32.89 -3.28 -5.32
N THR A 258 32.89 -2.38 -6.30
CA THR A 258 33.21 -0.94 -6.21
C THR A 258 31.97 -0.10 -5.97
N TYR A 259 32.15 1.18 -5.64
CA TYR A 259 31.09 2.19 -5.67
C TYR A 259 31.56 3.39 -6.49
N ARG A 260 30.62 4.28 -6.82
CA ARG A 260 30.81 5.42 -7.72
C ARG A 260 30.75 6.73 -6.95
N VAL A 261 31.64 7.66 -7.29
CA VAL A 261 31.78 8.95 -6.60
C VAL A 261 31.69 10.12 -7.58
N ALA A 262 30.81 11.07 -7.27
CA ALA A 262 30.72 12.37 -7.92
C ALA A 262 31.07 13.49 -6.93
N THR A 263 31.44 14.65 -7.47
CA THR A 263 31.60 15.88 -6.68
C THR A 263 30.28 16.63 -6.66
N SER A 264 29.86 17.08 -5.48
CA SER A 264 28.66 17.88 -5.32
C SER A 264 28.80 19.27 -5.93
N THR A 265 27.72 19.74 -6.57
CA THR A 265 27.64 21.04 -7.24
C THR A 265 26.37 21.79 -6.81
N ALA A 266 26.33 23.10 -7.03
CA ALA A 266 25.16 23.92 -6.66
C ALA A 266 23.94 23.71 -7.59
N THR A 267 24.14 23.03 -8.72
CA THR A 267 23.13 22.71 -9.73
C THR A 267 23.47 21.36 -10.32
N GLU A 268 22.48 20.48 -10.49
CA GLU A 268 22.68 19.14 -11.06
C GLU A 268 23.44 19.18 -12.40
N ASP A 269 24.60 18.52 -12.45
CA ASP A 269 25.38 18.28 -13.67
C ASP A 269 25.92 16.84 -13.79
N ALA A 270 25.62 15.98 -12.81
CA ALA A 270 25.85 14.54 -12.84
C ALA A 270 24.74 13.77 -12.11
N THR A 271 24.35 12.62 -12.64
CA THR A 271 23.33 11.74 -12.02
C THR A 271 23.74 10.28 -12.09
N ALA A 272 23.41 9.50 -11.06
CA ALA A 272 23.39 8.04 -11.13
C ALA A 272 21.95 7.55 -11.22
N ILE A 273 21.65 6.68 -12.19
CA ILE A 273 20.30 6.23 -12.52
C ILE A 273 20.22 4.73 -12.31
N PHE A 274 19.29 4.32 -11.45
CA PHE A 274 18.94 2.93 -11.17
C PHE A 274 17.56 2.65 -11.77
N GLU A 275 17.48 1.77 -12.76
CA GLU A 275 16.25 1.40 -13.48
C GLU A 275 15.84 -0.04 -13.12
N PRO A 276 15.12 -0.26 -12.00
CA PRO A 276 14.74 -1.60 -11.57
C PRO A 276 13.77 -2.26 -12.55
N ASN A 277 14.04 -3.52 -12.90
CA ASN A 277 13.14 -4.34 -13.69
C ASN A 277 12.00 -4.90 -12.84
N VAL A 278 10.91 -4.15 -12.73
CA VAL A 278 9.71 -4.56 -11.99
C VAL A 278 8.85 -5.49 -12.86
N SER A 279 8.74 -6.75 -12.44
CA SER A 279 7.95 -7.79 -13.12
C SER A 279 6.53 -7.95 -12.56
N GLN A 280 6.29 -7.53 -11.32
CA GLN A 280 5.00 -7.58 -10.65
C GLN A 280 4.64 -6.18 -10.13
N SER A 281 3.45 -5.68 -10.47
CA SER A 281 2.98 -4.41 -9.92
C SER A 281 2.69 -4.56 -8.43
N GLY A 282 3.06 -3.58 -7.62
CA GLY A 282 2.85 -3.65 -6.18
C GLY A 282 3.53 -2.54 -5.41
N LEU A 283 3.33 -2.52 -4.08
CA LEU A 283 4.08 -1.69 -3.16
C LEU A 283 5.45 -2.32 -2.91
N TYR A 284 6.51 -1.53 -3.05
CA TYR A 284 7.87 -1.92 -2.73
C TYR A 284 8.47 -0.90 -1.77
N TRP A 285 9.12 -1.37 -0.72
CA TRP A 285 10.07 -0.54 -0.02
C TRP A 285 11.30 -0.32 -0.87
N VAL A 286 11.67 0.93 -1.08
CA VAL A 286 12.93 1.33 -1.69
C VAL A 286 13.94 1.53 -0.57
N SER A 287 15.12 0.94 -0.68
CA SER A 287 16.26 1.12 0.21
C SER A 287 17.52 1.42 -0.60
N VAL A 288 18.44 2.14 0.02
CA VAL A 288 19.73 2.52 -0.56
C VAL A 288 20.85 2.06 0.35
N ARG A 289 21.96 1.65 -0.27
CA ARG A 289 23.21 1.35 0.43
C ARG A 289 24.29 2.26 -0.13
N CYS A 290 25.21 2.69 0.74
CA CYS A 290 26.37 3.49 0.33
C CYS A 290 27.53 3.33 1.34
N ILE A 291 28.70 3.84 0.98
CA ILE A 291 29.88 3.90 1.86
C ILE A 291 29.96 5.27 2.54
N ALA A 292 29.66 5.27 3.84
CA ALA A 292 29.62 6.48 4.64
C ALA A 292 31.00 7.07 4.95
N GLY A 293 31.02 8.37 5.22
CA GLY A 293 32.08 9.00 5.99
C GLY A 293 32.09 10.52 5.93
N ALA A 294 33.06 11.12 6.59
CA ALA A 294 32.99 12.53 7.01
C ALA A 294 33.30 13.57 5.91
N ASN A 295 33.30 13.21 4.63
CA ASN A 295 33.44 14.14 3.49
C ASN A 295 32.27 13.99 2.50
N ARG A 296 31.20 13.31 2.92
CA ARG A 296 30.00 13.04 2.13
C ARG A 296 29.01 14.16 2.40
N VAL A 297 28.15 14.45 1.43
CA VAL A 297 27.08 15.43 1.67
C VAL A 297 25.98 14.82 2.55
N THR A 298 25.33 15.68 3.32
CA THR A 298 24.25 15.32 4.24
C THR A 298 22.86 15.40 3.62
N ASP A 299 22.76 15.85 2.36
CA ASP A 299 21.49 16.21 1.72
C ASP A 299 21.33 15.69 0.27
N VAL A 300 21.93 14.53 -0.05
CA VAL A 300 21.89 13.90 -1.39
C VAL A 300 20.45 13.76 -1.87
N GLY A 301 20.13 14.41 -2.99
CA GLY A 301 18.81 14.32 -3.62
C GLY A 301 18.60 12.99 -4.34
N ILE A 302 17.49 12.31 -4.04
CA ILE A 302 17.03 11.10 -4.75
C ILE A 302 15.65 11.37 -5.31
N THR A 303 15.48 11.16 -6.61
CA THR A 303 14.20 11.23 -7.32
C THR A 303 13.72 9.82 -7.66
N ILE A 304 12.55 9.43 -7.15
CA ILE A 304 11.91 8.15 -7.40
C ILE A 304 10.78 8.36 -8.41
N ILE A 305 10.98 7.86 -9.63
CA ILE A 305 9.95 7.74 -10.65
C ILE A 305 9.25 6.40 -10.44
N HIS A 306 8.03 6.46 -9.91
CA HIS A 306 7.16 5.31 -9.66
C HIS A 306 5.87 5.45 -10.49
N SER A 307 4.90 4.55 -10.31
CA SER A 307 3.74 4.49 -11.22
C SER A 307 2.99 5.82 -11.30
N GLY A 308 2.95 6.45 -12.47
CA GLY A 308 2.18 7.68 -12.71
C GLY A 308 2.69 8.95 -12.02
N ASP A 309 3.85 8.92 -11.35
CA ASP A 309 4.32 10.07 -10.57
C ASP A 309 5.83 10.12 -10.26
N THR A 310 6.25 11.18 -9.56
CA THR A 310 7.63 11.38 -9.13
C THR A 310 7.70 11.90 -7.71
N SER A 311 8.40 11.18 -6.85
CA SER A 311 8.70 11.57 -5.47
C SER A 311 10.16 12.01 -5.33
N LYS A 312 10.45 12.98 -4.46
CA LYS A 312 11.81 13.44 -4.17
C LYS A 312 12.13 13.32 -2.70
N VAL A 313 13.29 12.76 -2.39
CA VAL A 313 13.78 12.64 -1.02
C VAL A 313 15.22 13.12 -0.89
N LYS A 314 15.69 13.30 0.34
CA LYS A 314 17.09 13.56 0.65
C LYS A 314 17.62 12.57 1.69
N ILE A 315 18.87 12.16 1.54
CA ILE A 315 19.56 11.27 2.49
C ILE A 315 20.89 11.88 2.96
N ASN A 316 21.28 11.52 4.17
CA ASN A 316 22.60 11.82 4.72
C ASN A 316 23.56 10.65 4.50
N GLN A 317 24.61 10.84 3.69
CA GLN A 317 25.60 9.81 3.38
C GLN A 317 26.82 9.81 4.33
N GLU A 318 26.85 10.64 5.37
CA GLU A 318 27.90 10.59 6.39
C GLU A 318 27.70 9.47 7.42
N ILE A 319 26.49 8.92 7.51
CA ILE A 319 26.03 8.03 8.57
C ILE A 319 25.37 6.77 8.01
N HIS A 320 25.27 5.72 8.83
CA HIS A 320 24.58 4.46 8.48
C HIS A 320 25.05 3.81 7.17
N GLY A 321 26.34 3.96 6.87
CA GLY A 321 26.97 3.27 5.74
C GLY A 321 26.91 1.76 5.89
N GLU A 322 27.03 1.09 4.75
CA GLU A 322 27.08 -0.38 4.61
C GLU A 322 25.79 -1.10 5.02
N THR A 323 24.73 -0.36 5.32
CA THR A 323 23.38 -0.83 5.71
C THR A 323 22.37 -0.46 4.63
N TRP A 324 21.36 -1.30 4.41
CA TRP A 324 20.22 -0.95 3.59
C TRP A 324 19.34 0.05 4.36
N VAL A 325 19.53 1.32 4.06
CA VAL A 325 18.73 2.40 4.64
C VAL A 325 17.47 2.54 3.81
N TYR A 326 16.32 2.33 4.43
CA TYR A 326 15.04 2.55 3.76
C TYR A 326 14.94 4.01 3.28
N VAL A 327 14.23 4.20 2.18
CA VAL A 327 13.95 5.51 1.61
C VAL A 327 12.45 5.78 1.69
N GLY A 328 11.60 4.81 1.36
CA GLY A 328 10.15 4.96 1.37
C GLY A 328 9.45 3.79 0.73
N GLN A 329 8.12 3.74 0.83
CA GLN A 329 7.30 2.73 0.16
C GLN A 329 6.55 3.34 -1.02
N PHE A 330 6.71 2.77 -2.21
CA PHE A 330 6.12 3.29 -3.43
C PHE A 330 5.45 2.18 -4.25
N TYR A 331 4.40 2.53 -4.98
CA TYR A 331 3.75 1.60 -5.89
C TYR A 331 4.41 1.65 -7.26
N PHE A 332 4.97 0.54 -7.70
CA PHE A 332 5.56 0.38 -9.02
C PHE A 332 4.66 -0.47 -9.91
N THR A 333 4.59 -0.13 -11.19
CA THR A 333 3.85 -0.91 -12.19
C THR A 333 4.83 -1.75 -13.01
N ALA A 334 4.48 -3.02 -13.22
CA ALA A 334 5.26 -3.92 -14.05
C ALA A 334 5.40 -3.38 -15.48
N GLY A 335 6.59 -3.54 -16.07
CA GLY A 335 6.87 -3.10 -17.45
C GLY A 335 6.89 -1.58 -17.68
N SER A 336 6.75 -0.76 -16.63
CA SER A 336 6.87 0.71 -16.71
C SER A 336 8.32 1.18 -16.59
N THR A 337 8.60 2.41 -17.03
CA THR A 337 9.91 3.05 -16.87
C THR A 337 10.10 3.57 -15.44
N ASN A 338 10.30 2.65 -14.50
CA ASN A 338 10.56 2.96 -13.09
C ASN A 338 12.04 3.36 -12.92
N LYS A 339 12.32 4.44 -12.17
CA LYS A 339 13.70 4.90 -11.96
C LYS A 339 13.93 5.43 -10.55
N ILE A 340 15.14 5.26 -10.04
CA ILE A 340 15.66 5.94 -8.87
C ILE A 340 16.88 6.71 -9.34
N ILE A 341 16.84 8.04 -9.23
CA ILE A 341 17.85 8.94 -9.77
C ILE A 341 18.50 9.67 -8.61
N LEU A 342 19.80 9.48 -8.44
CA LEU A 342 20.62 10.16 -7.45
C LEU A 342 21.32 11.35 -8.12
N SER A 343 21.09 12.55 -7.58
CA SER A 343 21.61 13.81 -8.10
C SER A 343 22.90 14.21 -7.39
N ASN A 344 23.82 14.87 -8.10
CA ASN A 344 24.97 15.52 -7.47
C ASN A 344 24.70 16.97 -6.98
N GLU A 345 23.47 17.48 -7.13
CA GLU A 345 23.07 18.78 -6.60
C GLU A 345 23.03 18.77 -5.07
N SER A 346 23.72 19.71 -4.43
CA SER A 346 23.74 19.85 -2.98
C SER A 346 24.11 21.27 -2.55
N MET A 347 23.66 21.66 -1.36
CA MET A 347 24.11 22.90 -0.71
C MET A 347 25.56 22.82 -0.24
N GLU A 348 26.13 21.62 -0.15
CA GLU A 348 27.48 21.35 0.37
C GLU A 348 28.47 21.11 -0.78
N VAL A 349 28.62 22.12 -1.64
CA VAL A 349 29.45 22.06 -2.86
C VAL A 349 30.90 21.62 -2.58
N GLY A 350 31.42 20.75 -3.44
CA GLY A 350 32.81 20.26 -3.38
C GLY A 350 33.03 19.08 -2.42
N GLN A 351 31.97 18.44 -1.95
CA GLN A 351 32.00 17.19 -1.17
C GLN A 351 31.65 15.99 -2.04
N ALA A 352 31.83 14.79 -1.49
CA ALA A 352 31.58 13.53 -2.18
C ALA A 352 30.10 13.13 -2.15
N ILE A 353 29.62 12.59 -3.26
CA ILE A 353 28.31 11.95 -3.39
C ILE A 353 28.52 10.53 -3.91
N ILE A 354 27.91 9.55 -3.24
CA ILE A 354 28.13 8.12 -3.45
C ILE A 354 26.94 7.48 -4.13
N ALA A 355 27.18 6.74 -5.22
CA ALA A 355 26.22 5.82 -5.81
C ALA A 355 26.79 4.39 -5.72
N ASP A 356 26.00 3.47 -5.18
CA ASP A 356 26.42 2.09 -4.89
C ASP A 356 25.29 1.14 -5.34
N ALA A 357 24.30 0.89 -4.46
CA ALA A 357 23.18 0.02 -4.80
C ALA A 357 21.81 0.53 -4.29
N VAL A 358 20.77 0.21 -5.04
CA VAL A 358 19.35 0.42 -4.71
C VAL A 358 18.65 -0.93 -4.63
N ARG A 359 17.81 -1.11 -3.61
CA ARG A 359 17.01 -2.31 -3.38
C ARG A 359 15.53 -1.97 -3.34
N LEU A 360 14.70 -2.74 -4.04
CA LEU A 360 13.24 -2.71 -3.98
C LEU A 360 12.73 -4.04 -3.40
N GLY A 361 11.81 -3.96 -2.43
CA GLY A 361 11.14 -5.13 -1.87
C GLY A 361 11.83 -5.72 -0.64
N GLY A 362 11.12 -6.60 0.06
CA GLY A 362 11.58 -7.27 1.28
C GLY A 362 12.32 -8.58 1.03
N GLY A 363 12.11 -9.20 -0.14
CA GLY A 363 12.82 -10.42 -0.54
C GLY A 363 12.57 -11.64 0.35
N VAL A 364 13.41 -12.64 0.12
CA VAL A 364 13.39 -13.91 0.85
C VAL A 364 14.74 -14.18 1.52
N GLY A 365 14.73 -14.93 2.63
CA GLY A 365 15.92 -15.41 3.30
C GLY A 365 16.68 -16.45 2.48
N ALA A 366 17.48 -16.00 1.52
CA ALA A 366 18.25 -16.85 0.62
C ALA A 366 19.67 -17.17 1.15
N ASP A 367 20.13 -16.44 2.17
CA ASP A 367 21.44 -16.65 2.78
C ASP A 367 21.41 -17.75 3.83
N LEU A 368 22.52 -18.46 3.99
CA LEU A 368 22.68 -19.44 5.06
C LEU A 368 22.65 -18.75 6.42
N ASP A 369 22.07 -19.42 7.42
CA ASP A 369 22.11 -18.93 8.80
C ASP A 369 23.56 -18.82 9.29
N CYS A 370 23.90 -17.72 9.95
CA CYS A 370 25.28 -17.42 10.30
C CYS A 370 25.81 -18.17 11.53
N LEU A 371 24.95 -18.80 12.35
CA LEU A 371 25.38 -19.71 13.43
C LEU A 371 25.27 -21.18 12.96
N ASN A 372 24.19 -21.51 12.28
CA ASN A 372 23.80 -22.87 11.92
C ASN A 372 23.92 -23.10 10.40
N THR A 373 25.15 -22.98 9.88
CA THR A 373 25.46 -22.99 8.44
C THR A 373 25.28 -24.35 7.74
N SER A 374 25.02 -25.43 8.49
CA SER A 374 24.82 -26.77 7.94
C SER A 374 23.41 -26.99 7.39
N GLN A 375 22.46 -26.14 7.78
CA GLN A 375 21.08 -26.17 7.29
C GLN A 375 20.93 -25.25 6.07
N PRO A 376 19.99 -25.55 5.14
CA PRO A 376 19.71 -24.66 4.02
C PRO A 376 19.21 -23.30 4.52
N ALA A 377 19.24 -22.30 3.64
CA ALA A 377 18.60 -21.01 3.88
C ALA A 377 17.08 -21.18 4.15
N SER A 378 16.47 -20.19 4.82
CA SER A 378 15.05 -20.30 5.21
C SER A 378 14.13 -20.43 4.00
N ASN A 379 14.47 -19.75 2.90
CA ASN A 379 13.64 -19.59 1.70
C ASN A 379 12.22 -19.09 2.00
N ARG A 380 12.07 -18.34 3.10
CA ARG A 380 10.81 -17.67 3.50
C ARG A 380 10.94 -16.17 3.27
N SER A 381 9.80 -15.47 3.22
CA SER A 381 9.80 -14.02 3.19
C SER A 381 10.64 -13.46 4.34
N ARG A 382 11.57 -12.55 4.05
CA ARG A 382 12.55 -12.08 5.03
C ARG A 382 11.92 -11.37 6.22
N PHE A 383 10.75 -10.74 6.03
CA PHE A 383 9.98 -10.14 7.14
C PHE A 383 9.57 -11.18 8.20
N GLU A 384 9.45 -12.46 7.82
CA GLU A 384 9.14 -13.55 8.75
C GLU A 384 10.39 -14.14 9.41
N GLU A 385 11.60 -13.78 9.01
CA GLU A 385 12.83 -14.27 9.63
C GLU A 385 13.12 -13.59 10.97
N SER A 386 13.92 -14.26 11.81
CA SER A 386 14.38 -13.70 13.07
C SER A 386 15.34 -12.53 12.88
N ALA A 387 15.54 -11.76 13.94
CA ALA A 387 16.46 -10.62 13.93
C ALA A 387 17.90 -11.07 13.67
N ARG A 388 18.26 -12.33 13.94
CA ARG A 388 19.60 -12.86 13.65
C ARG A 388 19.94 -12.82 12.16
N GLN A 389 19.07 -13.38 11.32
CA GLN A 389 19.30 -13.39 9.86
C GLN A 389 19.25 -11.97 9.33
N TYR A 390 18.29 -11.16 9.78
CA TYR A 390 18.14 -9.80 9.30
C TYR A 390 19.27 -8.85 9.72
N ALA A 391 19.71 -8.90 10.98
CA ALA A 391 20.86 -8.12 11.44
C ALA A 391 22.12 -8.49 10.66
N LYS A 392 22.31 -9.78 10.35
CA LYS A 392 23.42 -10.23 9.51
C LYS A 392 23.30 -9.70 8.07
N PHE A 393 22.11 -9.76 7.48
CA PHE A 393 21.81 -9.19 6.17
C PHE A 393 22.09 -7.68 6.12
N GLN A 394 21.82 -6.97 7.23
CA GLN A 394 22.12 -5.54 7.40
C GLN A 394 23.59 -5.23 7.75
N GLY A 395 24.46 -6.25 7.77
CA GLY A 395 25.90 -6.08 7.96
C GLY A 395 26.35 -6.06 9.43
N HIS A 396 25.54 -6.50 10.40
CA HIS A 396 25.98 -6.68 11.77
C HIS A 396 27.09 -7.75 11.84
N PRO A 397 28.29 -7.44 12.41
CA PRO A 397 29.44 -8.34 12.29
C PRO A 397 29.34 -9.62 13.15
N PRO A 398 29.01 -9.55 14.46
CA PRO A 398 28.81 -10.74 15.28
C PRO A 398 27.55 -11.47 14.85
N CYS A 399 27.69 -12.77 14.58
CA CYS A 399 26.52 -13.63 14.56
C CYS A 399 26.26 -14.11 15.99
N VAL A 400 25.10 -13.75 16.54
CA VAL A 400 24.64 -14.16 17.89
C VAL A 400 23.17 -14.53 17.80
N GLU A 401 22.64 -15.09 18.88
CA GLU A 401 21.25 -15.50 19.00
C GLU A 401 20.24 -14.37 18.78
N ASP A 402 19.03 -14.74 18.37
CA ASP A 402 17.95 -13.82 18.01
C ASP A 402 17.60 -12.83 19.14
N VAL A 403 17.54 -13.26 20.40
CA VAL A 403 17.13 -12.39 21.51
C VAL A 403 18.14 -11.28 21.77
N THR A 404 19.43 -11.60 21.83
CA THR A 404 20.46 -10.61 22.19
C THR A 404 20.97 -9.83 20.98
N VAL A 405 20.81 -10.36 19.76
CA VAL A 405 21.19 -9.62 18.56
C VAL A 405 20.32 -8.38 18.38
N ARG A 406 19.04 -8.39 18.79
CA ARG A 406 18.11 -7.25 18.60
C ARG A 406 18.64 -5.96 19.24
N PRO A 407 18.88 -5.89 20.56
CA PRO A 407 19.47 -4.72 21.19
C PRO A 407 20.90 -4.46 20.72
N LYS A 408 21.73 -5.49 20.49
CA LYS A 408 23.12 -5.29 20.01
C LYS A 408 23.18 -4.70 18.61
N TYR A 409 22.31 -5.12 17.71
CA TYR A 409 22.15 -4.57 16.38
C TYR A 409 21.65 -3.13 16.45
N SER A 410 20.65 -2.84 17.31
CA SER A 410 20.18 -1.47 17.51
C SER A 410 21.29 -0.53 18.00
N GLU A 411 22.11 -0.96 18.96
CA GLU A 411 23.26 -0.19 19.47
C GLU A 411 24.35 -0.03 18.40
N TYR A 412 24.65 -1.10 17.65
CA TYR A 412 25.63 -1.09 16.57
C TYR A 412 25.23 -0.11 15.47
N GLU A 413 24.00 -0.23 14.96
CA GLU A 413 23.51 0.58 13.87
C GLU A 413 23.29 2.03 14.31
N LEU A 414 22.74 2.26 15.51
CA LEU A 414 22.62 3.60 16.08
C LEU A 414 23.99 4.27 16.27
N SER A 415 25.04 3.51 16.59
CA SER A 415 26.40 4.05 16.73
C SER A 415 26.97 4.63 15.42
N LYS A 416 26.35 4.32 14.27
CA LYS A 416 26.67 4.92 12.96
C LYS A 416 25.99 6.26 12.73
N GLY A 417 25.01 6.62 13.56
CA GLY A 417 24.20 7.84 13.45
C GLY A 417 24.89 9.08 13.99
N THR A 418 24.19 10.22 13.91
CA THR A 418 24.69 11.47 14.50
C THR A 418 24.63 11.43 16.02
N ALA A 419 25.40 12.29 16.70
CA ALA A 419 25.30 12.43 18.16
C ALA A 419 23.87 12.81 18.62
N THR A 420 23.15 13.61 17.83
CA THR A 420 21.76 13.97 18.08
C THR A 420 20.85 12.74 18.00
N GLU A 421 21.00 11.92 16.97
CA GLU A 421 20.23 10.69 16.80
C GLU A 421 20.49 9.69 17.93
N ILE A 422 21.75 9.47 18.29
CA ILE A 422 22.16 8.58 19.38
C ILE A 422 21.48 8.99 20.71
N ASN A 423 21.46 10.28 21.04
CA ASN A 423 20.88 10.79 22.28
C ASN A 423 19.33 10.83 22.28
N ASN A 424 18.71 10.66 21.12
CA ASN A 424 17.26 10.75 20.93
C ASN A 424 16.61 9.41 20.54
N ALA A 425 17.31 8.30 20.76
CA ALA A 425 16.79 6.97 20.52
C ALA A 425 16.05 6.38 21.73
N VAL A 426 15.05 5.53 21.47
CA VAL A 426 14.44 4.59 22.43
C VAL A 426 14.24 3.23 21.76
N PHE A 427 14.14 2.17 22.56
CA PHE A 427 13.90 0.80 22.10
C PHE A 427 12.58 0.26 22.69
N VAL A 428 11.67 -0.16 21.83
CA VAL A 428 10.35 -0.69 22.21
C VAL A 428 10.21 -2.10 21.65
N SER A 429 10.21 -3.08 22.54
CA SER A 429 9.92 -4.47 22.24
C SER A 429 8.44 -4.77 22.53
N TRP A 430 7.77 -5.45 21.59
CA TRP A 430 6.36 -5.84 21.69
C TRP A 430 6.20 -7.33 21.41
N HIS A 431 5.80 -8.04 22.46
CA HIS A 431 5.56 -9.47 22.57
C HIS A 431 4.14 -9.80 23.05
N THR A 432 3.83 -11.10 23.08
CA THR A 432 2.61 -11.63 23.71
C THR A 432 2.97 -12.82 24.58
N ASN A 433 2.34 -12.98 25.73
CA ASN A 433 2.79 -13.93 26.74
C ASN A 433 2.06 -15.28 26.67
N ALA A 434 2.57 -16.26 27.41
CA ALA A 434 1.95 -17.57 27.65
C ALA A 434 2.18 -18.01 29.12
N GLY A 435 1.65 -19.16 29.50
CA GLY A 435 1.78 -19.73 30.84
C GLY A 435 0.55 -19.52 31.75
N GLY A 436 -0.64 -19.35 31.15
CA GLY A 436 -1.92 -19.34 31.87
C GLY A 436 -2.30 -18.02 32.55
N GLY A 437 -1.71 -16.90 32.13
CA GLY A 437 -2.08 -15.55 32.60
C GLY A 437 -3.20 -14.88 31.78
N ASN A 438 -3.50 -13.62 32.10
CA ASN A 438 -4.48 -12.78 31.39
C ASN A 438 -4.13 -11.29 31.53
N GLY A 439 -4.14 -10.53 30.43
CA GLY A 439 -3.92 -9.09 30.41
C GLY A 439 -2.50 -8.66 30.07
N THR A 440 -2.19 -7.38 30.30
CA THR A 440 -0.94 -6.73 29.85
C THR A 440 0.06 -6.55 30.99
N GLU A 441 1.34 -6.78 30.70
CA GLU A 441 2.48 -6.46 31.55
C GLU A 441 3.65 -5.89 30.74
N SER A 442 4.57 -5.19 31.41
CA SER A 442 5.75 -4.63 30.75
C SER A 442 6.99 -4.73 31.62
N TYR A 443 8.16 -4.77 30.99
CA TYR A 443 9.42 -5.13 31.63
C TYR A 443 10.53 -4.13 31.34
N VAL A 444 11.37 -3.90 32.34
CA VAL A 444 12.74 -3.41 32.17
C VAL A 444 13.72 -4.42 32.75
N TYR A 445 14.99 -4.27 32.37
CA TYR A 445 16.07 -5.11 32.85
C TYR A 445 16.24 -5.06 34.39
N ASN A 446 16.62 -6.18 35.02
CA ASN A 446 16.70 -6.35 36.47
C ASN A 446 18.11 -6.24 37.10
N GLN A 447 19.14 -5.90 36.32
CA GLN A 447 20.54 -5.72 36.80
C GLN A 447 21.29 -7.00 37.20
N LEU A 448 20.76 -8.21 36.94
CA LEU A 448 21.36 -9.47 37.42
C LEU A 448 22.31 -10.17 36.43
N GLY A 449 22.47 -9.63 35.23
CA GLY A 449 23.32 -10.15 34.17
C GLY A 449 24.80 -9.85 34.40
N ALA A 450 25.64 -10.89 34.34
CA ALA A 450 27.06 -10.85 34.73
C ALA A 450 27.92 -9.88 33.89
N GLY A 451 27.48 -9.52 32.67
CA GLY A 451 28.14 -8.55 31.79
C GLY A 451 27.55 -7.14 31.78
N ARG A 452 26.41 -6.92 32.46
CA ARG A 452 25.63 -5.67 32.40
C ARG A 452 24.98 -5.37 33.76
N PRO A 453 25.63 -4.67 34.69
CA PRO A 453 25.07 -4.49 36.03
C PRO A 453 24.02 -3.37 36.15
N ASN A 454 23.75 -2.58 35.10
CA ASN A 454 22.91 -1.38 35.21
C ASN A 454 21.73 -1.41 34.21
N ILE A 455 20.61 -0.79 34.61
CA ILE A 455 19.51 -0.44 33.71
C ILE A 455 19.91 0.82 32.93
N THR A 456 19.69 0.85 31.62
CA THR A 456 19.87 2.07 30.84
C THR A 456 19.01 3.21 31.37
N ALA A 457 19.59 4.40 31.50
CA ALA A 457 18.88 5.57 31.99
C ALA A 457 17.64 5.87 31.12
N GLY A 458 16.51 6.20 31.75
CA GLY A 458 15.25 6.48 31.06
C GLY A 458 14.37 5.25 30.77
N SER A 459 14.89 4.02 30.86
CA SER A 459 14.09 2.80 30.57
C SER A 459 12.87 2.65 31.48
N ILE A 460 13.00 3.01 32.77
CA ILE A 460 11.90 2.94 33.74
C ILE A 460 10.78 3.92 33.35
N ASP A 461 11.13 5.16 33.03
CA ASP A 461 10.15 6.18 32.65
C ASP A 461 9.47 5.83 31.33
N LEU A 462 10.24 5.39 30.32
CA LEU A 462 9.72 4.94 29.04
C LEU A 462 8.68 3.83 29.22
N ARG A 463 9.02 2.77 29.96
CA ARG A 463 8.10 1.67 30.28
C ARG A 463 6.84 2.21 30.97
N ASN A 464 6.99 3.04 32.00
CA ASN A 464 5.86 3.53 32.78
C ASN A 464 4.90 4.38 31.95
N PHE A 465 5.40 5.26 31.08
CA PHE A 465 4.57 6.06 30.18
C PHE A 465 3.83 5.20 29.17
N ILE A 466 4.51 4.23 28.55
CA ILE A 466 3.89 3.29 27.62
C ILE A 466 2.85 2.43 28.30
N HIS A 467 3.20 1.77 29.41
CA HIS A 467 2.30 0.86 30.14
C HIS A 467 1.04 1.59 30.61
N THR A 468 1.19 2.76 31.23
CA THR A 468 0.05 3.54 31.73
C THR A 468 -0.87 3.94 30.59
N GLN A 469 -0.31 4.39 29.47
CA GLN A 469 -1.10 4.79 28.30
C GLN A 469 -1.81 3.60 27.65
N LEU A 470 -1.12 2.47 27.52
CA LEU A 470 -1.64 1.24 26.95
C LEU A 470 -2.86 0.72 27.72
N ILE A 471 -2.74 0.61 29.05
CA ILE A 471 -3.86 0.17 29.90
C ILE A 471 -5.03 1.17 29.83
N ALA A 472 -4.76 2.48 29.85
CA ALA A 472 -5.80 3.49 29.80
C ALA A 472 -6.61 3.42 28.49
N ASP A 473 -5.94 3.34 27.35
CA ASP A 473 -6.60 3.34 26.04
C ASP A 473 -7.33 2.03 25.76
N ILE A 474 -6.76 0.87 26.12
CA ILE A 474 -7.47 -0.41 25.99
C ILE A 474 -8.74 -0.41 26.84
N ARG A 475 -8.69 0.11 28.08
CA ARG A 475 -9.88 0.19 28.93
C ARG A 475 -10.92 1.17 28.41
N ALA A 476 -10.49 2.28 27.82
CA ALA A 476 -11.38 3.30 27.33
C ALA A 476 -12.07 2.91 26.01
N ALA A 477 -11.35 2.24 25.09
CA ALA A 477 -11.80 2.01 23.72
C ALA A 477 -12.18 0.57 23.40
N TYR A 478 -11.75 -0.42 24.20
CA TYR A 478 -11.90 -1.83 23.85
C TYR A 478 -12.58 -2.65 24.96
N ASN A 479 -11.94 -2.75 26.13
CA ASN A 479 -12.47 -3.55 27.24
C ASN A 479 -12.25 -2.83 28.58
N PRO A 480 -13.29 -2.25 29.20
CA PRO A 480 -13.15 -1.51 30.47
C PRO A 480 -12.67 -2.38 31.64
N ALA A 481 -12.81 -3.69 31.55
CA ALA A 481 -12.32 -4.67 32.52
C ALA A 481 -10.95 -5.26 32.16
N TRP A 482 -10.23 -4.68 31.19
CA TRP A 482 -8.92 -5.19 30.78
C TRP A 482 -7.96 -5.30 31.97
N VAL A 483 -7.32 -6.47 32.08
CA VAL A 483 -6.47 -6.81 33.21
C VAL A 483 -5.12 -6.13 33.06
N ASP A 484 -4.78 -5.31 34.05
CA ASP A 484 -3.46 -4.71 34.20
C ASP A 484 -2.64 -5.57 35.16
N ARG A 485 -1.61 -6.24 34.63
CA ARG A 485 -0.69 -7.07 35.42
C ARG A 485 0.54 -6.28 35.91
N GLY A 486 0.54 -4.97 35.64
CA GLY A 486 1.51 -4.02 36.13
C GLY A 486 2.84 -4.03 35.40
N VAL A 487 3.73 -3.21 35.93
CA VAL A 487 5.10 -3.06 35.45
C VAL A 487 6.06 -3.96 36.24
N LYS A 488 7.05 -4.55 35.56
CA LYS A 488 7.91 -5.61 36.10
C LYS A 488 9.38 -5.39 35.77
N VAL A 489 10.24 -6.14 36.47
CA VAL A 489 11.69 -6.19 36.20
C VAL A 489 12.10 -7.65 35.96
N ALA A 490 12.83 -7.91 34.88
CA ALA A 490 13.29 -9.26 34.53
C ALA A 490 14.65 -9.22 33.83
N ASN A 491 15.33 -10.36 33.74
CA ASN A 491 16.57 -10.48 32.98
C ASN A 491 16.27 -10.93 31.54
N GLN A 492 15.62 -10.08 30.76
CA GLN A 492 15.31 -10.37 29.34
C GLN A 492 16.46 -9.87 28.46
N GLY A 493 17.02 -10.73 27.61
CA GLY A 493 18.14 -10.39 26.73
C GLY A 493 17.88 -9.17 25.85
N GLU A 494 16.63 -8.96 25.42
CA GLU A 494 16.22 -7.81 24.60
C GLU A 494 16.38 -6.46 25.29
N THR A 495 16.36 -6.44 26.63
CA THR A 495 16.53 -5.19 27.41
C THR A 495 17.87 -5.15 28.15
N ARG A 496 18.46 -6.30 28.47
CA ARG A 496 19.75 -6.41 29.17
C ARG A 496 20.89 -5.80 28.36
N GLU A 497 20.91 -6.04 27.05
CA GLU A 497 22.04 -5.68 26.18
C GLU A 497 21.96 -4.23 25.65
N LEU A 498 20.94 -3.45 26.03
CA LEU A 498 20.83 -2.02 25.74
C LEU A 498 21.75 -1.21 26.66
N ASN A 499 22.65 -0.41 26.10
CA ASN A 499 23.70 0.33 26.81
C ASN A 499 23.41 1.82 26.84
N THR A 500 23.09 2.37 25.68
CA THR A 500 22.87 3.80 25.47
C THR A 500 21.41 4.10 25.16
N ILE A 501 20.66 3.10 24.69
CA ILE A 501 19.26 3.26 24.29
C ILE A 501 18.34 2.89 25.47
N PRO A 502 17.52 3.82 26.00
CA PRO A 502 16.47 3.47 26.95
C PRO A 502 15.49 2.50 26.29
N GLY A 503 15.11 1.42 26.97
CA GLY A 503 14.23 0.42 26.38
C GLY A 503 13.33 -0.32 27.34
N THR A 504 12.25 -0.85 26.77
CA THR A 504 11.22 -1.61 27.46
C THR A 504 10.75 -2.77 26.60
N LEU A 505 10.29 -3.84 27.25
CA LEU A 505 9.58 -4.95 26.61
C LEU A 505 8.13 -4.94 27.08
N ILE A 506 7.19 -5.20 26.17
CA ILE A 506 5.74 -5.19 26.43
C ILE A 506 5.22 -6.59 26.12
N GLU A 507 4.54 -7.19 27.09
CA GLU A 507 3.71 -8.37 26.87
C GLU A 507 2.26 -7.93 26.79
N LEU A 508 1.73 -7.79 25.58
CA LEU A 508 0.43 -7.14 25.38
C LEU A 508 -0.73 -7.96 25.97
N ALA A 509 -0.75 -9.26 25.71
CA ALA A 509 -1.82 -10.17 26.11
C ALA A 509 -1.32 -11.62 26.10
N PHE A 510 -2.12 -12.57 26.59
CA PHE A 510 -1.75 -13.98 26.63
C PHE A 510 -2.29 -14.76 25.43
N HIS A 511 -1.43 -15.20 24.50
CA HIS A 511 -1.86 -15.90 23.29
C HIS A 511 -2.35 -17.34 23.55
N ASP A 512 -1.98 -17.92 24.69
CA ASP A 512 -2.46 -19.23 25.14
C ASP A 512 -3.83 -19.19 25.83
N LEU A 513 -4.32 -18.01 26.21
CA LEU A 513 -5.67 -17.78 26.69
C LEU A 513 -6.62 -17.46 25.52
N ALA A 514 -7.63 -18.31 25.27
CA ALA A 514 -8.55 -18.18 24.13
C ALA A 514 -9.23 -16.80 24.01
N ALA A 515 -9.58 -16.17 25.15
CA ALA A 515 -10.18 -14.83 25.15
C ALA A 515 -9.19 -13.77 24.64
N ASN A 516 -7.99 -13.69 25.22
CA ASN A 516 -6.93 -12.79 24.77
C ASN A 516 -6.46 -13.10 23.35
N ALA A 517 -6.41 -14.37 22.93
CA ALA A 517 -6.13 -14.74 21.55
C ALA A 517 -7.20 -14.23 20.58
N THR A 518 -8.48 -14.16 21.01
CA THR A 518 -9.55 -13.55 20.22
C THR A 518 -9.34 -12.06 20.08
N ASP A 519 -8.97 -11.37 21.17
CA ASP A 519 -8.62 -9.94 21.13
C ASP A 519 -7.41 -9.68 20.24
N LEU A 520 -6.37 -10.50 20.37
CA LEU A 520 -5.18 -10.45 19.52
C LEU A 520 -5.52 -10.71 18.06
N LYS A 521 -6.55 -11.48 17.71
CA LYS A 521 -6.99 -11.64 16.32
C LYS A 521 -7.73 -10.43 15.77
N ASN A 522 -8.19 -9.50 16.62
CA ASN A 522 -8.91 -8.32 16.18
C ASN A 522 -7.95 -7.20 15.74
N PRO A 523 -8.01 -6.73 14.47
CA PRO A 523 -7.18 -5.62 13.99
C PRO A 523 -7.34 -4.33 14.81
N GLU A 524 -8.54 -4.02 15.30
CA GLU A 524 -8.80 -2.80 16.08
C GLU A 524 -8.12 -2.85 17.45
N PHE A 525 -8.09 -4.02 18.11
CA PHE A 525 -7.35 -4.18 19.36
C PHE A 525 -5.85 -3.89 19.18
N ARG A 526 -5.26 -4.41 18.09
CA ARG A 526 -3.85 -4.15 17.74
C ARG A 526 -3.62 -2.68 17.41
N ARG A 527 -4.54 -2.03 16.69
CA ARG A 527 -4.46 -0.60 16.35
C ARG A 527 -4.53 0.29 17.59
N ILE A 528 -5.44 -0.02 18.53
CA ILE A 528 -5.55 0.67 19.82
C ILE A 528 -4.24 0.54 20.61
N ALA A 529 -3.69 -0.68 20.70
CA ALA A 529 -2.43 -0.92 21.39
C ALA A 529 -1.27 -0.14 20.75
N ALA A 530 -1.15 -0.18 19.43
CA ALA A 530 -0.12 0.55 18.68
C ALA A 530 -0.21 2.08 18.90
N ARG A 531 -1.42 2.64 18.82
CA ARG A 531 -1.67 4.06 19.09
C ARG A 531 -1.27 4.43 20.52
N ALA A 532 -1.62 3.59 21.49
CA ALA A 532 -1.31 3.84 22.89
C ALA A 532 0.20 3.77 23.17
N ILE A 533 0.93 2.84 22.53
CA ILE A 533 2.39 2.76 22.60
C ILE A 533 3.02 4.02 22.02
N TYR A 534 2.59 4.47 20.84
CA TYR A 534 3.02 5.75 20.24
C TYR A 534 2.81 6.93 21.22
N LYS A 535 1.60 7.05 21.78
CA LYS A 535 1.28 8.11 22.75
C LYS A 535 2.18 8.04 23.99
N GLY A 536 2.49 6.83 24.46
CA GLY A 536 3.42 6.60 25.56
C GLY A 536 4.85 7.06 25.24
N VAL A 537 5.36 6.74 24.05
CA VAL A 537 6.66 7.24 23.55
C VAL A 537 6.67 8.76 23.47
N LEU A 538 5.61 9.38 22.96
CA LEU A 538 5.49 10.84 22.92
C LEU A 538 5.52 11.46 24.32
N LYS A 539 4.76 10.88 25.27
CA LYS A 539 4.76 11.34 26.66
C LYS A 539 6.14 11.22 27.32
N PHE A 540 6.89 10.15 27.03
CA PHE A 540 8.26 10.01 27.50
C PHE A 540 9.16 11.15 27.01
N PHE A 541 9.16 11.43 25.71
CA PHE A 541 9.97 12.51 25.15
C PHE A 541 9.48 13.90 25.57
N ASN A 542 8.16 14.11 25.72
CA ASN A 542 7.63 15.35 26.30
C ASN A 542 8.16 15.55 27.72
N ASN A 543 8.14 14.52 28.55
CA ASN A 543 8.67 14.58 29.92
C ASN A 543 10.18 14.78 29.97
N ARG A 544 10.95 14.09 29.11
CA ARG A 544 12.42 14.13 29.10
C ARG A 544 12.95 15.43 28.49
N ASP A 545 12.35 15.87 27.39
CA ASP A 545 12.92 16.90 26.49
C ASP A 545 12.03 18.14 26.32
N GLY A 546 10.80 18.14 26.83
CA GLY A 546 9.87 19.26 26.69
C GLY A 546 9.28 19.46 25.29
N ILE A 547 9.33 18.44 24.42
CA ILE A 547 8.68 18.50 23.10
C ILE A 547 7.15 18.65 23.23
N PRO A 548 6.42 19.18 22.24
CA PRO A 548 4.97 19.35 22.32
C PRO A 548 4.23 18.04 22.61
N LEU A 549 3.32 18.04 23.58
CA LEU A 549 2.40 16.93 23.82
C LEU A 549 1.13 17.13 22.99
N VAL A 550 1.24 16.85 21.69
CA VAL A 550 0.12 16.87 20.74
C VAL A 550 0.10 15.54 20.02
N PHE A 551 -1.01 14.81 20.11
CA PHE A 551 -1.18 13.55 19.41
C PHE A 551 -1.63 13.80 17.96
N LEU A 552 -1.12 13.02 17.02
CA LEU A 552 -1.59 13.08 15.63
C LEU A 552 -3.10 12.79 15.55
N PRO A 553 -3.84 13.35 14.58
CA PRO A 553 -5.28 13.15 14.47
C PRO A 553 -5.65 11.73 14.00
N GLU A 554 -6.90 11.32 14.19
CA GLU A 554 -7.45 10.12 13.54
C GLU A 554 -7.71 10.37 12.04
N GLN A 555 -8.09 9.32 11.31
CA GLN A 555 -8.38 9.41 9.87
C GLN A 555 -9.68 10.20 9.57
N PRO A 556 -9.73 11.02 8.51
CA PRO A 556 -10.98 11.59 8.00
C PRO A 556 -11.92 10.50 7.46
N THR A 557 -13.23 10.74 7.55
CA THR A 557 -14.29 9.83 7.07
C THR A 557 -15.27 10.57 6.15
N ASN A 558 -16.24 9.84 5.58
CA ASN A 558 -17.31 10.37 4.72
C ASN A 558 -16.76 11.12 3.49
N VAL A 559 -15.71 10.59 2.88
CA VAL A 559 -15.08 11.24 1.73
C VAL A 559 -16.00 11.16 0.52
N VAL A 560 -16.13 12.29 -0.18
CA VAL A 560 -16.93 12.44 -1.39
C VAL A 560 -16.07 13.10 -2.45
N ALA A 561 -16.11 12.60 -3.68
CA ALA A 561 -15.60 13.25 -4.88
C ALA A 561 -16.78 13.49 -5.85
N LYS A 562 -17.19 14.76 -5.97
CA LYS A 562 -18.40 15.17 -6.69
C LYS A 562 -18.09 16.19 -7.79
N ASN A 563 -18.51 15.91 -9.02
CA ASN A 563 -18.41 16.84 -10.12
C ASN A 563 -19.34 18.05 -9.90
N ILE A 564 -18.79 19.26 -10.00
CA ILE A 564 -19.53 20.53 -9.84
C ILE A 564 -19.52 21.40 -11.12
N GLY A 565 -19.08 20.83 -12.25
CA GLY A 565 -19.07 21.47 -13.58
C GLY A 565 -17.74 22.10 -13.97
N SER A 566 -17.54 22.34 -15.28
CA SER A 566 -16.30 22.88 -15.86
C SER A 566 -15.02 22.09 -15.49
N ASN A 567 -15.13 20.75 -15.47
CA ASN A 567 -14.09 19.82 -15.04
C ASN A 567 -13.64 20.01 -13.57
N ASN A 568 -14.44 20.67 -12.74
CA ASN A 568 -14.18 20.79 -11.32
C ASN A 568 -14.80 19.63 -10.55
N ILE A 569 -14.02 19.00 -9.70
CA ILE A 569 -14.44 18.00 -8.73
C ILE A 569 -14.31 18.64 -7.34
N GLN A 570 -15.41 18.70 -6.60
CA GLN A 570 -15.41 19.02 -5.18
C GLN A 570 -15.12 17.75 -4.39
N ILE A 571 -14.06 17.80 -3.58
CA ILE A 571 -13.74 16.78 -2.59
C ILE A 571 -14.18 17.31 -1.23
N SER A 572 -14.92 16.53 -0.46
CA SER A 572 -15.33 16.89 0.91
C SER A 572 -15.27 15.69 1.84
N TRP A 573 -15.11 15.95 3.14
CA TRP A 573 -14.98 14.92 4.18
C TRP A 573 -15.52 15.42 5.53
N ILE A 574 -15.61 14.53 6.51
CA ILE A 574 -15.88 14.86 7.92
C ILE A 574 -14.56 14.86 8.70
N ALA A 575 -14.45 15.79 9.65
CA ALA A 575 -13.31 15.88 10.54
C ALA A 575 -13.20 14.63 11.43
N PRO A 576 -11.99 14.13 11.73
CA PRO A 576 -11.81 12.94 12.53
C PRO A 576 -12.39 13.07 13.95
N VAL A 577 -12.73 11.94 14.56
CA VAL A 577 -13.00 11.87 16.01
C VAL A 577 -11.76 12.23 16.82
N THR A 578 -11.96 12.83 18.00
CA THR A 578 -10.84 13.37 18.82
C THR A 578 -11.02 13.08 20.30
N GLY A 579 -9.92 13.07 21.04
CA GLY A 579 -9.90 12.93 22.50
C GLY A 579 -10.07 11.50 23.03
N GLY A 580 -9.94 11.35 24.35
CA GLY A 580 -9.96 10.04 25.01
C GLY A 580 -8.84 9.13 24.50
N ALA A 581 -9.20 7.94 24.02
CA ALA A 581 -8.26 6.99 23.44
C ALA A 581 -7.79 7.39 22.02
N ASN A 582 -8.42 8.37 21.38
CA ASN A 582 -8.10 8.83 20.01
C ASN A 582 -7.05 9.97 20.00
N GLY A 583 -6.65 10.40 18.81
CA GLY A 583 -5.79 11.55 18.56
C GLY A 583 -6.35 12.92 18.97
N ASP A 584 -5.52 13.96 18.88
CA ASP A 584 -5.95 15.35 19.10
C ASP A 584 -6.59 15.94 17.84
N VAL A 585 -7.23 17.10 18.00
CA VAL A 585 -7.95 17.78 16.91
C VAL A 585 -7.07 18.09 15.71
N ALA A 586 -7.63 17.88 14.52
CA ALA A 586 -7.04 18.29 13.25
C ALA A 586 -7.06 19.83 13.14
N THR A 587 -5.96 20.39 12.62
CA THR A 587 -5.85 21.84 12.33
C THR A 587 -5.83 22.14 10.84
N ALA A 588 -5.51 21.13 10.02
CA ALA A 588 -5.49 21.18 8.56
C ALA A 588 -5.62 19.75 8.00
N TYR A 589 -5.59 19.61 6.68
CA TYR A 589 -5.69 18.35 5.97
C TYR A 589 -4.70 18.30 4.81
N LYS A 590 -4.40 17.10 4.31
CA LYS A 590 -3.76 16.91 3.01
C LYS A 590 -4.68 16.14 2.07
N LEU A 591 -4.83 16.67 0.86
CA LEU A 591 -5.53 16.02 -0.23
C LEU A 591 -4.53 15.36 -1.17
N TYR A 592 -4.69 14.07 -1.37
CA TYR A 592 -3.92 13.26 -2.30
C TYR A 592 -4.70 13.03 -3.58
N ILE A 593 -4.03 13.18 -4.73
CA ILE A 593 -4.66 13.07 -6.05
C ILE A 593 -3.87 12.08 -6.90
N SER A 594 -4.58 11.19 -7.60
CA SER A 594 -4.03 10.19 -8.49
C SER A 594 -4.86 10.03 -9.76
N THR A 595 -4.23 9.54 -10.83
CA THR A 595 -4.91 9.11 -12.07
C THR A 595 -4.94 7.59 -12.23
N ASN A 596 -4.35 6.82 -11.31
CA ASN A 596 -4.36 5.35 -11.31
C ASN A 596 -4.87 4.77 -9.98
N GLY A 597 -5.12 5.60 -8.97
CA GLY A 597 -5.61 5.22 -7.65
C GLY A 597 -4.61 4.49 -6.76
N LYS A 598 -3.46 4.06 -7.30
CA LYS A 598 -2.43 3.30 -6.58
C LYS A 598 -1.23 4.13 -6.16
N SER A 599 -0.88 5.13 -6.96
CA SER A 599 0.20 6.08 -6.69
C SER A 599 -0.36 7.48 -6.64
N PHE A 600 -0.02 8.22 -5.60
CA PHE A 600 -0.55 9.56 -5.36
C PHE A 600 0.57 10.58 -5.34
N LYS A 601 0.25 11.79 -5.84
CA LYS A 601 1.09 12.98 -5.70
C LYS A 601 1.29 13.35 -4.25
N ASP A 602 2.35 14.11 -3.99
CA ASP A 602 2.51 14.83 -2.73
C ASP A 602 1.23 15.59 -2.38
N GLY A 603 0.87 15.52 -1.10
CA GLY A 603 -0.41 16.02 -0.61
C GLY A 603 -0.51 17.53 -0.73
N ILE A 604 -1.65 18.01 -1.24
CA ILE A 604 -1.99 19.44 -1.22
C ILE A 604 -2.48 19.78 0.18
N ASN A 605 -1.83 20.74 0.86
CA ASN A 605 -2.30 21.24 2.15
C ASN A 605 -3.64 21.99 1.98
N VAL A 606 -4.65 21.61 2.77
CA VAL A 606 -5.99 22.18 2.74
C VAL A 606 -6.39 22.64 4.14
N VAL A 607 -7.02 23.81 4.22
CA VAL A 607 -7.69 24.31 5.44
C VAL A 607 -9.19 24.15 5.26
N GLY A 608 -9.85 23.53 6.25
CA GLY A 608 -11.28 23.19 6.18
C GLY A 608 -11.53 21.81 5.58
N ASN A 609 -12.81 21.45 5.44
CA ASN A 609 -13.24 20.07 5.16
C ASN A 609 -13.66 19.83 3.70
N ASN A 610 -13.22 20.69 2.79
CA ASN A 610 -13.45 20.53 1.36
C ASN A 610 -12.37 21.21 0.52
N TYR A 611 -12.24 20.76 -0.73
CA TYR A 611 -11.34 21.31 -1.72
C TYR A 611 -11.94 21.16 -3.12
N THR A 612 -11.73 22.12 -4.01
CA THR A 612 -12.14 22.01 -5.42
C THR A 612 -10.92 21.76 -6.30
N PHE A 613 -10.84 20.57 -6.88
CA PHE A 613 -9.82 20.19 -7.83
C PHE A 613 -10.29 20.47 -9.27
N ASN A 614 -9.43 21.10 -10.08
CA ASN A 614 -9.67 21.28 -11.50
C ASN A 614 -8.93 20.18 -12.29
N GLY A 615 -9.70 19.29 -12.91
CA GLY A 615 -9.18 18.19 -13.71
C GLY A 615 -9.28 18.44 -15.22
N ASN A 616 -8.76 17.49 -15.99
CA ASN A 616 -8.98 17.39 -17.43
C ASN A 616 -10.34 16.75 -17.70
N ALA A 617 -10.98 17.10 -18.81
CA ALA A 617 -12.24 16.51 -19.25
C ALA A 617 -12.08 15.00 -19.55
N GLY A 618 -13.12 14.21 -19.26
CA GLY A 618 -13.15 12.77 -19.56
C GLY A 618 -12.13 11.91 -18.79
N THR A 619 -11.54 12.43 -17.72
CA THR A 619 -10.43 11.79 -16.99
C THR A 619 -10.91 11.28 -15.64
N ILE A 620 -10.48 10.08 -15.26
CA ILE A 620 -10.71 9.50 -13.93
C ILE A 620 -9.65 10.05 -12.98
N TYR A 621 -10.10 10.54 -11.85
CA TYR A 621 -9.26 10.95 -10.74
C TYR A 621 -9.64 10.20 -9.48
N TYR A 622 -8.64 9.91 -8.68
CA TYR A 622 -8.75 9.23 -7.40
C TYR A 622 -8.24 10.15 -6.29
N PHE A 623 -8.91 10.12 -5.16
CA PHE A 623 -8.68 11.02 -4.04
C PHE A 623 -8.66 10.25 -2.72
N LYS A 624 -7.76 10.68 -1.83
CA LYS A 624 -7.80 10.31 -0.41
C LYS A 624 -7.32 11.48 0.43
N VAL A 625 -7.70 11.51 1.71
CA VAL A 625 -7.46 12.65 2.59
C VAL A 625 -6.84 12.18 3.90
N SER A 626 -5.86 12.92 4.41
CA SER A 626 -5.38 12.79 5.80
C SER A 626 -5.61 14.08 6.57
N ALA A 627 -5.72 13.98 7.88
CA ALA A 627 -5.76 15.11 8.80
C ALA A 627 -4.36 15.41 9.34
N THR A 628 -4.10 16.68 9.68
CA THR A 628 -2.80 17.13 10.19
C THR A 628 -2.95 18.07 11.37
N ASN A 629 -2.03 17.96 12.33
CA ASN A 629 -1.81 18.94 13.39
C ASN A 629 -0.32 19.00 13.77
N ALA A 630 0.02 19.73 14.84
CA ALA A 630 1.39 19.80 15.32
C ALA A 630 1.95 18.45 15.84
N GLY A 631 1.07 17.50 16.14
CA GLY A 631 1.41 16.14 16.54
C GLY A 631 1.85 15.25 15.37
N GLY A 632 1.33 15.52 14.17
CA GLY A 632 1.67 14.79 12.96
C GLY A 632 0.53 14.71 11.96
N GLU A 633 0.60 13.71 11.10
CA GLU A 633 -0.40 13.38 10.08
C GLU A 633 -1.21 12.12 10.47
N SER A 634 -2.47 12.01 10.08
CA SER A 634 -3.26 10.79 10.32
C SER A 634 -2.96 9.71 9.28
N PHE A 635 -3.48 8.50 9.48
CA PHE A 635 -3.71 7.58 8.36
C PHE A 635 -4.67 8.23 7.35
N THR A 636 -4.58 7.82 6.08
CA THR A 636 -5.45 8.34 5.01
C THR A 636 -6.82 7.67 5.06
N SER A 637 -7.86 8.38 4.60
CA SER A 637 -9.16 7.80 4.26
C SER A 637 -9.05 6.68 3.21
N SER A 638 -10.17 5.97 2.97
CA SER A 638 -10.32 5.16 1.75
C SER A 638 -10.22 6.02 0.48
N VAL A 639 -9.94 5.37 -0.65
CA VAL A 639 -9.84 6.01 -1.95
C VAL A 639 -11.22 6.13 -2.59
N VAL A 640 -11.62 7.37 -2.88
CA VAL A 640 -12.80 7.67 -3.71
C VAL A 640 -12.38 8.11 -5.11
N ALA A 641 -13.26 7.91 -6.09
CA ALA A 641 -13.00 8.22 -7.49
C ALA A 641 -14.09 9.11 -8.08
N ALA A 642 -13.70 9.97 -9.03
CA ALA A 642 -14.65 10.67 -9.89
C ALA A 642 -14.08 10.78 -11.31
N LYS A 643 -14.95 10.64 -12.30
CA LYS A 643 -14.59 10.87 -13.71
C LYS A 643 -15.28 12.13 -14.20
N THR A 644 -14.49 13.09 -14.66
CA THR A 644 -15.01 14.34 -15.21
C THR A 644 -15.79 14.07 -16.51
N PRO A 645 -16.83 14.87 -16.81
CA PRO A 645 -17.51 14.78 -18.09
C PRO A 645 -16.58 15.18 -19.24
N LYS A 646 -16.86 14.68 -20.45
CA LYS A 646 -16.16 15.13 -21.65
C LYS A 646 -16.42 16.61 -21.94
N VAL A 647 -15.59 17.20 -22.79
CA VAL A 647 -15.76 18.58 -23.27
C VAL A 647 -17.18 18.80 -23.79
N GLY A 648 -17.86 19.82 -23.26
CA GLY A 648 -19.21 20.20 -23.65
C GLY A 648 -20.34 19.38 -23.00
N SER A 649 -20.04 18.45 -22.09
CA SER A 649 -21.03 17.74 -21.29
C SER A 649 -20.99 18.21 -19.83
N THR A 650 -22.16 18.27 -19.19
CA THR A 650 -22.31 18.47 -17.74
C THR A 650 -23.04 17.31 -17.07
N ASN A 651 -23.38 16.26 -17.83
CA ASN A 651 -24.15 15.13 -17.33
C ASN A 651 -23.25 14.18 -16.52
N ILE A 652 -23.67 13.86 -15.29
CA ILE A 652 -23.00 12.93 -14.38
C ILE A 652 -23.99 11.81 -14.02
N PRO A 653 -24.12 10.80 -14.87
CA PRO A 653 -25.19 9.82 -14.73
C PRO A 653 -25.00 8.78 -13.62
N TYR A 654 -23.79 8.62 -13.09
CA TYR A 654 -23.44 7.51 -12.19
C TYR A 654 -22.85 7.99 -10.86
N LEU A 655 -23.15 7.23 -9.81
CA LEU A 655 -22.48 7.31 -8.51
C LEU A 655 -21.88 5.93 -8.18
N ILE A 656 -20.63 5.91 -7.72
CA ILE A 656 -20.03 4.74 -7.08
C ILE A 656 -20.04 4.95 -5.56
N VAL A 657 -20.56 3.99 -4.82
CA VAL A 657 -20.62 4.02 -3.36
C VAL A 657 -19.76 2.89 -2.80
N ASP A 658 -18.75 3.29 -2.03
CA ASP A 658 -17.92 2.41 -1.22
C ASP A 658 -18.63 2.15 0.10
N GLY A 659 -19.18 0.95 0.26
CA GLY A 659 -19.77 0.47 1.50
C GLY A 659 -18.99 -0.70 2.08
N PHE A 660 -17.67 -0.79 1.85
CA PHE A 660 -16.81 -1.84 2.41
C PHE A 660 -15.75 -1.27 3.35
N ASP A 661 -16.04 -1.27 4.64
CA ASP A 661 -15.18 -0.78 5.71
C ASP A 661 -14.79 -1.86 6.75
N ARG A 662 -15.37 -3.07 6.64
CA ARG A 662 -15.08 -4.22 7.49
C ARG A 662 -13.59 -4.52 7.54
N LEU A 663 -13.09 -4.59 8.76
CA LEU A 663 -11.75 -5.04 9.09
C LEU A 663 -11.74 -5.68 10.49
N ASP A 664 -12.06 -6.97 10.54
CA ASP A 664 -12.21 -7.72 11.78
C ASP A 664 -11.35 -9.00 11.81
N GLY A 665 -11.48 -9.79 12.88
CA GLY A 665 -10.73 -11.04 13.04
C GLY A 665 -11.17 -12.20 12.14
N SER A 666 -12.33 -12.09 11.49
CA SER A 666 -12.81 -13.09 10.50
C SER A 666 -12.05 -12.97 9.19
N ALA A 667 -11.71 -11.76 8.77
CA ALA A 667 -10.96 -11.50 7.54
C ALA A 667 -9.48 -11.98 7.60
N LEU A 668 -9.02 -12.52 8.74
CA LEU A 668 -7.65 -13.03 8.86
C LEU A 668 -7.39 -14.21 7.92
N ILE A 669 -6.31 -14.10 7.15
CA ILE A 669 -5.91 -15.12 6.17
C ILE A 669 -5.52 -16.41 6.89
N LYS A 670 -6.18 -17.51 6.56
CA LYS A 670 -5.83 -18.85 7.05
C LYS A 670 -4.71 -19.42 6.19
N ARG A 671 -3.53 -19.63 6.78
CA ARG A 671 -2.35 -20.13 6.05
C ARG A 671 -1.75 -21.35 6.75
N THR A 672 -1.54 -22.43 6.02
CA THR A 672 -0.75 -23.56 6.51
C THR A 672 0.73 -23.19 6.48
N GLU A 673 1.36 -23.06 7.66
CA GLU A 673 2.73 -22.53 7.79
C GLU A 673 3.82 -23.60 7.66
N SER A 674 3.60 -24.73 8.32
CA SER A 674 4.48 -25.90 8.35
C SER A 674 3.72 -27.10 8.92
N ALA A 675 4.29 -28.31 8.83
CA ALA A 675 3.70 -29.48 9.48
C ALA A 675 3.58 -29.32 11.01
N GLY A 676 4.50 -28.58 11.66
CA GLY A 676 4.49 -28.34 13.10
C GLY A 676 3.53 -27.25 13.55
N LEU A 677 3.30 -26.23 12.72
CA LEU A 677 2.41 -25.10 13.06
C LEU A 677 0.98 -25.28 12.56
N GLY A 678 0.74 -26.10 11.54
CA GLY A 678 -0.57 -26.27 10.95
C GLY A 678 -1.12 -24.96 10.36
N VAL A 679 -2.43 -24.74 10.48
CA VAL A 679 -3.12 -23.55 9.98
C VAL A 679 -3.06 -22.42 11.00
N VAL A 680 -2.50 -21.28 10.58
CA VAL A 680 -2.35 -20.06 11.38
C VAL A 680 -3.20 -18.94 10.78
N SER A 681 -3.80 -18.11 11.62
CA SER A 681 -4.52 -16.90 11.22
C SER A 681 -3.53 -15.74 11.12
N ARG A 682 -3.35 -15.19 9.92
CA ARG A 682 -2.35 -14.18 9.59
C ARG A 682 -3.01 -12.86 9.23
N MET A 683 -2.50 -11.75 9.75
CA MET A 683 -3.01 -10.41 9.43
C MET A 683 -2.18 -9.82 8.29
N PHE A 684 -2.72 -9.89 7.07
CA PHE A 684 -2.18 -9.17 5.92
C PHE A 684 -3.20 -8.10 5.53
N LEU A 685 -3.13 -6.90 6.10
CA LEU A 685 -4.20 -5.89 5.98
C LEU A 685 -4.61 -5.62 4.52
N VAL A 686 -3.65 -5.55 3.60
CA VAL A 686 -3.90 -5.33 2.17
C VAL A 686 -4.67 -6.47 1.48
N ARG A 687 -4.70 -7.66 2.09
CA ARG A 687 -5.51 -8.83 1.70
C ARG A 687 -6.72 -9.04 2.62
N MET A 688 -7.00 -8.11 3.52
CA MET A 688 -8.22 -8.10 4.33
C MET A 688 -9.13 -6.98 3.82
N ASN A 689 -8.61 -5.76 3.82
CA ASN A 689 -9.22 -4.60 3.19
C ASN A 689 -8.13 -3.59 2.83
N ARG A 690 -7.93 -3.32 1.53
CA ARG A 690 -6.96 -2.31 1.04
C ARG A 690 -7.51 -0.87 1.01
N TYR A 691 -8.80 -0.68 1.27
CA TYR A 691 -9.48 0.62 1.30
C TYR A 691 -9.40 1.44 0.01
N ASP A 692 -9.23 0.77 -1.13
CA ASP A 692 -9.14 1.43 -2.44
C ASP A 692 -9.88 0.63 -3.54
N TYR A 693 -10.86 -0.19 -3.18
CA TYR A 693 -11.62 -1.03 -4.13
C TYR A 693 -12.53 -0.25 -5.10
N MET A 694 -12.79 1.03 -4.83
CA MET A 694 -13.43 1.91 -5.82
C MET A 694 -12.62 2.02 -7.12
N ILE A 695 -11.31 1.70 -7.09
CA ILE A 695 -10.47 1.67 -8.29
C ILE A 695 -11.00 0.70 -9.34
N GLU A 696 -11.29 -0.54 -8.96
CA GLU A 696 -11.75 -1.58 -9.88
C GLU A 696 -13.08 -1.22 -10.52
N HIS A 697 -13.99 -0.64 -9.74
CA HIS A 697 -15.29 -0.14 -10.20
C HIS A 697 -15.13 1.05 -11.16
N ALA A 698 -14.33 2.05 -10.78
CA ALA A 698 -14.09 3.26 -11.56
C ALA A 698 -13.40 2.95 -12.90
N GLU A 699 -12.39 2.08 -12.90
CA GLU A 699 -11.70 1.63 -14.12
C GLU A 699 -12.65 0.89 -15.05
N ALA A 700 -13.42 -0.08 -14.51
CA ALA A 700 -14.34 -0.87 -15.30
C ALA A 700 -15.47 -0.02 -15.89
N LEU A 701 -16.08 0.87 -15.09
CA LEU A 701 -17.13 1.79 -15.54
C LEU A 701 -16.58 2.77 -16.58
N GLY A 702 -15.37 3.27 -16.36
CA GLY A 702 -14.65 4.16 -17.26
C GLY A 702 -14.33 3.54 -18.63
N ALA A 703 -14.12 2.22 -18.68
CA ALA A 703 -13.81 1.46 -19.89
C ALA A 703 -15.03 1.24 -20.82
N CYS A 704 -16.25 1.34 -20.31
CA CYS A 704 -17.46 0.98 -21.06
C CYS A 704 -17.91 2.02 -22.09
N ASN A 705 -17.76 3.29 -21.75
CA ASN A 705 -18.00 4.38 -22.67
C ASN A 705 -17.22 5.60 -22.20
N ILE A 706 -16.49 6.23 -23.12
CA ILE A 706 -15.77 7.48 -22.83
C ILE A 706 -16.69 8.59 -22.32
N ASN A 707 -17.99 8.53 -22.64
CA ASN A 707 -18.99 9.51 -22.26
C ASN A 707 -19.56 9.34 -20.84
N ILE A 708 -19.31 8.21 -20.16
CA ILE A 708 -19.79 8.01 -18.79
C ILE A 708 -18.89 8.79 -17.85
N ALA A 709 -19.48 9.77 -17.17
CA ALA A 709 -18.93 10.47 -16.03
C ALA A 709 -19.60 9.95 -14.75
N PHE A 710 -18.89 10.02 -13.63
CA PHE A 710 -19.38 9.54 -12.35
C PHE A 710 -18.77 10.30 -11.20
N ASP A 711 -19.53 10.31 -10.10
CA ASP A 711 -19.08 10.73 -8.77
C ASP A 711 -18.82 9.49 -7.91
N GLY A 712 -18.12 9.69 -6.80
CA GLY A 712 -17.82 8.63 -5.86
C GLY A 712 -17.90 9.10 -4.42
N CYS A 713 -18.37 8.23 -3.52
CA CYS A 713 -18.38 8.52 -2.08
C CYS A 713 -18.29 7.26 -1.23
N GLN A 714 -17.93 7.44 0.03
CA GLN A 714 -18.20 6.45 1.07
C GLN A 714 -19.71 6.45 1.42
N ASN A 715 -20.26 5.29 1.78
CA ASN A 715 -21.68 5.08 2.08
C ASN A 715 -22.24 6.01 3.16
N GLU A 716 -21.45 6.40 4.16
CA GLU A 716 -21.94 7.30 5.22
C GLU A 716 -22.20 8.72 4.71
N ALA A 717 -21.65 9.11 3.56
CA ALA A 717 -22.04 10.35 2.89
C ALA A 717 -23.47 10.30 2.34
N VAL A 718 -23.96 9.10 1.98
CA VAL A 718 -25.36 8.85 1.59
C VAL A 718 -26.25 8.85 2.83
N ILE A 719 -25.85 8.13 3.90
CA ILE A 719 -26.58 8.10 5.19
C ILE A 719 -26.82 9.51 5.72
N ASN A 720 -25.78 10.36 5.69
CA ASN A 720 -25.84 11.73 6.20
C ASN A 720 -26.53 12.72 5.24
N GLY A 721 -26.95 12.28 4.05
CA GLY A 721 -27.62 13.13 3.06
C GLY A 721 -26.71 14.13 2.32
N THR A 722 -25.38 14.01 2.47
CA THR A 722 -24.39 14.78 1.71
C THR A 722 -24.45 14.44 0.21
N VAL A 723 -24.71 13.17 -0.09
CA VAL A 723 -24.93 12.66 -1.45
C VAL A 723 -26.36 12.12 -1.57
N LEU A 724 -27.12 12.64 -2.53
CA LEU A 724 -28.51 12.24 -2.76
C LEU A 724 -28.59 11.28 -3.96
N LEU A 725 -28.99 10.03 -3.73
CA LEU A 725 -29.09 9.00 -4.77
C LEU A 725 -29.97 9.44 -5.96
N SER A 726 -31.05 10.18 -5.69
CA SER A 726 -31.98 10.73 -6.70
C SER A 726 -31.35 11.64 -7.76
N THR A 727 -30.11 12.07 -7.57
CA THR A 727 -29.38 12.91 -8.55
C THR A 727 -28.74 12.10 -9.69
N TYR A 728 -28.65 10.78 -9.54
CA TYR A 728 -27.97 9.89 -10.49
C TYR A 728 -28.97 9.00 -11.22
N ASN A 729 -28.64 8.62 -12.46
CA ASN A 729 -29.42 7.66 -13.24
C ASN A 729 -29.18 6.22 -12.76
N ALA A 730 -27.98 5.93 -12.28
CA ALA A 730 -27.58 4.64 -11.77
C ALA A 730 -26.61 4.78 -10.60
N VAL A 731 -26.69 3.84 -9.66
CA VAL A 731 -25.80 3.72 -8.50
C VAL A 731 -25.11 2.37 -8.59
N ASP A 732 -23.78 2.38 -8.43
CA ASP A 732 -22.93 1.21 -8.25
C ASP A 732 -22.52 1.16 -6.78
N TRP A 733 -23.03 0.19 -6.03
CA TRP A 733 -22.83 0.07 -4.59
C TRP A 733 -22.13 -1.25 -4.29
N PHE A 734 -20.89 -1.19 -3.79
CA PHE A 734 -20.15 -2.40 -3.42
C PHE A 734 -20.00 -2.48 -1.91
N THR A 735 -20.10 -3.70 -1.38
CA THR A 735 -20.01 -3.98 0.05
C THR A 735 -18.92 -4.99 0.36
N GLY A 736 -18.08 -5.39 -0.59
CA GLY A 736 -17.02 -6.38 -0.37
C GLY A 736 -17.50 -7.61 0.40
N GLU A 737 -16.91 -7.82 1.58
CA GLU A 737 -17.32 -8.86 2.54
C GLU A 737 -18.04 -8.33 3.77
N GLU A 738 -18.69 -7.16 3.70
CA GLU A 738 -19.58 -6.70 4.77
C GLU A 738 -20.58 -7.79 5.15
N SER A 739 -20.70 -8.05 6.46
CA SER A 739 -21.56 -9.10 7.01
C SER A 739 -22.20 -8.61 8.32
N THR A 740 -22.74 -9.51 9.15
CA THR A 740 -23.69 -9.17 10.24
C THR A 740 -23.22 -8.15 11.29
N ILE A 741 -21.91 -8.02 11.53
CA ILE A 741 -21.40 -7.11 12.56
C ILE A 741 -21.37 -5.67 12.05
N ASP A 742 -20.66 -5.44 10.94
CA ASP A 742 -20.49 -4.12 10.32
C ASP A 742 -21.70 -3.74 9.43
N ARG A 743 -22.48 -4.75 9.04
CA ARG A 743 -23.71 -4.75 8.24
C ARG A 743 -23.46 -4.46 6.77
N SER A 744 -23.93 -5.38 5.91
CA SER A 744 -23.90 -5.21 4.45
C SER A 744 -24.67 -3.98 3.97
N LEU A 745 -25.82 -3.73 4.59
CA LEU A 745 -26.58 -2.49 4.49
C LEU A 745 -27.27 -2.22 5.82
N ASP A 746 -27.22 -0.98 6.30
CA ASP A 746 -27.99 -0.56 7.46
C ASP A 746 -29.44 -0.18 7.09
N ALA A 747 -30.28 -0.01 8.11
CA ALA A 747 -31.70 0.31 7.92
C ALA A 747 -31.93 1.66 7.20
N THR A 748 -31.01 2.62 7.37
CA THR A 748 -31.07 3.93 6.71
C THR A 748 -30.74 3.80 5.23
N GLU A 749 -29.68 3.07 4.88
CA GLU A 749 -29.26 2.79 3.52
C GLU A 749 -30.34 2.03 2.76
N ILE A 750 -30.90 0.98 3.37
CA ILE A 750 -32.03 0.24 2.80
C ILE A 750 -33.21 1.18 2.54
N SER A 751 -33.55 2.06 3.48
CA SER A 751 -34.64 3.03 3.30
C SER A 751 -34.38 3.97 2.11
N LEU A 752 -33.16 4.50 1.99
CA LEU A 752 -32.74 5.39 0.90
C LEU A 752 -32.72 4.67 -0.46
N LEU A 753 -32.23 3.43 -0.49
CA LEU A 753 -32.24 2.59 -1.70
C LEU A 753 -33.67 2.25 -2.13
N LYS A 754 -34.55 1.88 -1.19
CA LYS A 754 -35.99 1.66 -1.48
C LYS A 754 -36.61 2.93 -2.09
N ALA A 755 -36.37 4.10 -1.50
CA ALA A 755 -36.88 5.37 -2.03
C ALA A 755 -36.36 5.67 -3.44
N TYR A 756 -35.07 5.46 -3.68
CA TYR A 756 -34.43 5.65 -4.98
C TYR A 756 -34.99 4.70 -6.05
N LEU A 757 -35.14 3.40 -5.74
CA LEU A 757 -35.70 2.42 -6.65
C LEU A 757 -37.20 2.66 -6.93
N ASN A 758 -37.97 3.06 -5.92
CA ASN A 758 -39.38 3.42 -6.11
C ASN A 758 -39.57 4.64 -7.03
N ALA A 759 -38.57 5.53 -7.10
CA ALA A 759 -38.54 6.65 -8.03
C ALA A 759 -38.05 6.28 -9.45
N GLY A 760 -37.78 5.00 -9.72
CA GLY A 760 -37.30 4.51 -11.01
C GLY A 760 -35.78 4.54 -11.19
N GLY A 761 -35.03 4.66 -10.09
CA GLY A 761 -33.57 4.56 -10.07
C GLY A 761 -33.05 3.21 -10.57
N ASN A 762 -31.76 3.14 -10.90
CA ASN A 762 -31.11 1.89 -11.31
C ASN A 762 -29.96 1.55 -10.36
N LEU A 763 -29.82 0.28 -9.97
CA LEU A 763 -28.85 -0.17 -8.98
C LEU A 763 -28.01 -1.35 -9.50
N LEU A 764 -26.70 -1.23 -9.42
CA LEU A 764 -25.78 -2.36 -9.28
C LEU A 764 -25.43 -2.46 -7.79
N ILE A 765 -25.60 -3.65 -7.21
CA ILE A 765 -25.12 -3.94 -5.86
C ILE A 765 -24.33 -5.24 -5.84
N THR A 766 -23.16 -5.25 -5.19
CA THR A 766 -22.25 -6.41 -5.21
C THR A 766 -21.62 -6.66 -3.85
N GLY A 767 -21.53 -7.92 -3.43
CA GLY A 767 -20.91 -8.32 -2.16
C GLY A 767 -21.17 -9.80 -1.86
N ALA A 768 -20.30 -10.41 -1.04
CA ALA A 768 -20.36 -11.83 -0.75
C ALA A 768 -21.50 -12.22 0.21
N GLU A 769 -21.88 -11.34 1.13
CA GLU A 769 -22.60 -11.67 2.37
C GLU A 769 -23.93 -10.89 2.56
N ILE A 770 -24.39 -10.19 1.51
CA ILE A 770 -25.64 -9.41 1.53
C ILE A 770 -26.85 -10.32 1.82
N GLY A 771 -26.92 -11.48 1.20
CA GLY A 771 -27.93 -12.51 1.45
C GLY A 771 -27.87 -13.12 2.84
N TRP A 772 -26.68 -13.46 3.35
CA TRP A 772 -26.50 -13.94 4.72
C TRP A 772 -27.01 -12.93 5.75
N ASP A 773 -26.69 -11.65 5.53
CA ASP A 773 -26.95 -10.57 6.45
C ASP A 773 -28.39 -10.05 6.39
N ILE A 774 -28.94 -9.75 5.21
CA ILE A 774 -30.29 -9.16 5.09
C ILE A 774 -31.33 -10.09 4.45
N GLY A 775 -30.90 -11.11 3.69
CA GLY A 775 -31.77 -12.04 2.97
C GLY A 775 -32.23 -13.26 3.77
N ARG A 776 -31.68 -13.47 4.97
CA ARG A 776 -31.95 -14.62 5.82
C ARG A 776 -32.85 -14.26 7.00
N ALA A 777 -33.99 -14.95 7.14
CA ALA A 777 -34.99 -14.68 8.19
C ALA A 777 -34.46 -14.72 9.64
N ALA A 778 -33.38 -15.48 9.88
CA ALA A 778 -32.75 -15.63 11.18
C ALA A 778 -31.67 -14.57 11.48
N SER A 779 -31.33 -13.72 10.50
CA SER A 779 -30.30 -12.69 10.70
C SER A 779 -30.78 -11.59 11.65
N ALA A 780 -29.83 -11.01 12.40
CA ALA A 780 -30.08 -9.87 13.26
C ALA A 780 -30.35 -8.57 12.47
N ASN A 781 -29.86 -8.47 11.23
CA ASN A 781 -30.03 -7.31 10.35
C ASN A 781 -31.05 -7.56 9.22
N VAL A 782 -31.91 -8.56 9.37
CA VAL A 782 -32.82 -9.03 8.31
C VAL A 782 -33.70 -7.91 7.72
N ASP A 783 -33.75 -7.81 6.39
CA ASP A 783 -34.77 -7.06 5.62
C ASP A 783 -35.20 -7.87 4.40
N LEU A 784 -36.03 -8.89 4.64
CA LEU A 784 -36.58 -9.75 3.59
C LEU A 784 -37.41 -8.98 2.57
N ASP A 785 -37.98 -7.83 2.94
CA ASP A 785 -38.73 -7.01 2.00
C ASP A 785 -37.79 -6.40 0.95
N PHE A 786 -36.69 -5.80 1.37
CA PHE A 786 -35.68 -5.29 0.45
C PHE A 786 -35.11 -6.42 -0.42
N TYR A 787 -34.67 -7.49 0.22
CA TYR A 787 -34.00 -8.58 -0.48
C TYR A 787 -34.93 -9.27 -1.50
N ASN A 788 -36.14 -9.64 -1.09
CA ASN A 788 -37.07 -10.38 -1.95
C ASN A 788 -37.79 -9.48 -2.95
N ASN A 789 -38.17 -8.26 -2.57
CA ASN A 789 -39.03 -7.40 -3.39
C ASN A 789 -38.27 -6.33 -4.17
N TYR A 790 -37.07 -5.93 -3.75
CA TYR A 790 -36.24 -4.93 -4.45
C TYR A 790 -35.07 -5.57 -5.21
N LEU A 791 -34.27 -6.42 -4.54
CA LEU A 791 -33.19 -7.16 -5.22
C LEU A 791 -33.72 -8.34 -6.06
N LYS A 792 -34.99 -8.72 -5.85
CA LYS A 792 -35.65 -9.82 -6.57
C LYS A 792 -34.93 -11.16 -6.42
N ALA A 793 -34.30 -11.36 -5.26
CA ALA A 793 -33.53 -12.55 -4.94
C ALA A 793 -34.17 -13.32 -3.77
N ASN A 794 -34.03 -14.65 -3.75
CA ASN A 794 -34.18 -15.45 -2.53
C ASN A 794 -32.80 -15.94 -2.11
N TYR A 795 -32.53 -15.90 -0.80
CA TYR A 795 -31.31 -16.45 -0.22
C TYR A 795 -31.44 -17.97 -0.12
N ILE A 796 -30.51 -18.70 -0.75
CA ILE A 796 -30.54 -20.16 -0.83
C ILE A 796 -29.57 -20.80 0.16
N GLY A 797 -28.43 -20.16 0.39
CA GLY A 797 -27.44 -20.68 1.31
C GLY A 797 -26.19 -19.82 1.33
N ASP A 798 -25.40 -20.08 2.36
CA ASP A 798 -24.10 -19.51 2.60
C ASP A 798 -23.06 -20.34 1.85
N ASP A 799 -22.04 -19.69 1.30
CA ASP A 799 -20.93 -20.27 0.53
C ASP A 799 -21.33 -21.12 -0.70
N ALA A 800 -20.93 -20.64 -1.88
CA ALA A 800 -21.09 -21.36 -3.14
C ALA A 800 -20.20 -22.60 -3.28
N GLY A 801 -19.13 -22.72 -2.49
CA GLY A 801 -18.05 -23.70 -2.62
C GLY A 801 -17.27 -23.55 -3.93
N SER A 802 -17.24 -22.32 -4.49
CA SER A 802 -16.61 -22.02 -5.78
C SER A 802 -16.24 -20.54 -5.87
N TYR A 803 -15.15 -20.27 -6.59
CA TYR A 803 -14.68 -18.93 -6.95
C TYR A 803 -14.99 -18.56 -8.41
N ASP A 804 -15.64 -19.47 -9.13
CA ASP A 804 -15.87 -19.36 -10.57
C ASP A 804 -17.34 -19.09 -10.87
N PHE A 805 -17.61 -18.26 -11.88
CA PHE A 805 -18.96 -17.96 -12.34
C PHE A 805 -19.07 -17.96 -13.87
N THR A 806 -20.29 -18.15 -14.36
CA THR A 806 -20.63 -18.08 -15.78
C THR A 806 -22.00 -17.43 -16.01
N GLY A 807 -22.16 -16.71 -17.12
CA GLY A 807 -23.40 -16.08 -17.52
C GLY A 807 -24.44 -17.07 -18.01
N THR A 808 -25.71 -16.69 -17.88
CA THR A 808 -26.84 -17.51 -18.33
C THR A 808 -27.23 -17.20 -19.76
N ALA A 809 -28.05 -18.06 -20.37
CA ALA A 809 -28.63 -17.77 -21.68
C ALA A 809 -29.53 -16.52 -21.66
N ALA A 810 -30.06 -16.15 -20.49
CA ALA A 810 -30.96 -15.01 -20.33
C ALA A 810 -30.20 -13.68 -20.22
N LEU A 811 -29.08 -13.64 -19.49
CA LEU A 811 -28.25 -12.45 -19.30
C LEU A 811 -26.77 -12.80 -19.27
N PHE A 812 -25.94 -11.91 -19.81
CA PHE A 812 -24.48 -12.05 -19.84
C PHE A 812 -23.97 -13.35 -20.48
N ASN A 813 -24.74 -13.91 -21.43
CA ASN A 813 -24.34 -15.06 -22.21
C ASN A 813 -22.91 -14.89 -22.73
N THR A 814 -22.06 -15.92 -22.57
CA THR A 814 -20.61 -15.95 -22.85
C THR A 814 -19.66 -15.28 -21.85
N GLN A 815 -20.15 -14.62 -20.79
CA GLN A 815 -19.27 -14.14 -19.72
C GLN A 815 -18.92 -15.26 -18.75
N SER A 816 -17.64 -15.40 -18.40
CA SER A 816 -17.17 -16.31 -17.37
C SER A 816 -15.95 -15.73 -16.69
N GLY A 817 -15.81 -15.95 -15.40
CA GLY A 817 -14.71 -15.39 -14.61
C GLY A 817 -14.48 -16.10 -13.29
N THR A 818 -13.46 -15.62 -12.60
CA THR A 818 -13.01 -16.10 -11.30
C THR A 818 -12.79 -14.90 -10.40
N PHE A 819 -13.35 -14.91 -9.19
CA PHE A 819 -13.00 -13.97 -8.12
C PHE A 819 -11.94 -14.56 -7.19
N ASP A 820 -11.24 -13.71 -6.45
CA ASP A 820 -10.03 -14.13 -5.75
C ASP A 820 -10.32 -14.99 -4.50
N ASN A 821 -9.39 -15.89 -4.23
CA ASN A 821 -9.33 -16.70 -3.01
C ASN A 821 -8.10 -16.30 -2.17
N SER A 822 -7.86 -14.99 -2.13
CA SER A 822 -6.66 -14.32 -1.61
C SER A 822 -5.32 -14.60 -2.31
N THR A 823 -5.28 -15.30 -3.45
CA THR A 823 -4.00 -15.65 -4.12
C THR A 823 -3.52 -14.62 -5.14
N ASN A 824 -4.37 -13.68 -5.55
CA ASN A 824 -4.08 -12.68 -6.58
C ASN A 824 -4.06 -11.24 -6.05
N GLY A 825 -3.93 -11.07 -4.73
CA GLY A 825 -3.75 -9.78 -4.07
C GLY A 825 -5.04 -9.12 -3.58
N TYR A 826 -6.18 -9.81 -3.63
CA TYR A 826 -7.42 -9.40 -2.96
C TYR A 826 -7.61 -10.22 -1.67
N TYR A 827 -8.73 -9.99 -0.97
CA TYR A 827 -9.14 -10.83 0.14
C TYR A 827 -9.67 -12.19 -0.35
N ASP A 828 -9.83 -13.11 0.58
CA ASP A 828 -10.45 -14.40 0.32
C ASP A 828 -11.95 -14.17 0.32
N VAL A 829 -12.65 -14.39 -0.80
CA VAL A 829 -14.11 -14.30 -0.82
C VAL A 829 -14.66 -15.59 -0.23
N ASP A 830 -14.64 -15.70 1.10
CA ASP A 830 -14.83 -16.98 1.81
C ASP A 830 -16.27 -17.52 1.68
N PHE A 831 -17.24 -16.61 1.64
CA PHE A 831 -18.67 -16.95 1.76
C PHE A 831 -19.53 -16.25 0.71
N PRO A 832 -19.31 -16.51 -0.60
CA PRO A 832 -20.15 -15.94 -1.65
C PRO A 832 -21.56 -16.53 -1.58
N ASP A 833 -22.56 -15.68 -1.38
CA ASP A 833 -23.96 -16.06 -1.21
C ASP A 833 -24.52 -16.80 -2.41
N ARG A 834 -25.42 -17.76 -2.14
CA ARG A 834 -26.16 -18.51 -3.16
C ARG A 834 -27.55 -17.94 -3.30
N VAL A 835 -27.95 -17.63 -4.54
CA VAL A 835 -29.21 -16.91 -4.81
C VAL A 835 -30.08 -17.58 -5.87
N SER A 836 -31.39 -17.38 -5.76
CA SER A 836 -32.35 -17.71 -6.82
C SER A 836 -33.26 -16.52 -7.11
N ALA A 837 -33.87 -16.51 -8.29
CA ALA A 837 -34.76 -15.42 -8.68
C ALA A 837 -36.10 -15.43 -7.93
N ASN A 838 -36.61 -14.24 -7.64
CA ASN A 838 -37.93 -14.00 -7.03
C ASN A 838 -38.69 -12.88 -7.77
N GLY A 839 -40.03 -12.91 -7.73
CA GLY A 839 -40.86 -11.72 -8.04
C GLY A 839 -40.56 -11.00 -9.36
N GLY A 840 -40.24 -11.75 -10.44
CA GLY A 840 -39.89 -11.21 -11.76
C GLY A 840 -38.39 -11.01 -12.01
N GLY A 841 -37.53 -11.33 -11.06
CA GLY A 841 -36.08 -11.41 -11.25
C GLY A 841 -35.68 -12.54 -12.20
N THR A 842 -34.46 -12.48 -12.71
CA THR A 842 -33.85 -13.48 -13.60
C THR A 842 -32.43 -13.74 -13.15
N VAL A 843 -32.03 -15.01 -13.07
CA VAL A 843 -30.64 -15.37 -12.74
C VAL A 843 -29.73 -14.94 -13.89
N ALA A 844 -28.75 -14.07 -13.59
CA ALA A 844 -27.84 -13.49 -14.54
C ALA A 844 -26.51 -14.25 -14.65
N LEU A 845 -26.01 -14.77 -13.53
CA LEU A 845 -24.81 -15.58 -13.45
C LEU A 845 -25.11 -16.80 -12.57
N ASN A 846 -24.46 -17.93 -12.84
CA ASN A 846 -24.40 -19.10 -11.96
C ASN A 846 -22.95 -19.34 -11.53
N TYR A 847 -22.77 -19.92 -10.35
CA TYR A 847 -21.48 -20.49 -9.97
C TYR A 847 -21.14 -21.68 -10.88
N VAL A 848 -19.85 -21.87 -11.15
CA VAL A 848 -19.33 -23.02 -11.89
C VAL A 848 -18.72 -23.99 -10.88
N ALA A 849 -19.01 -25.29 -11.01
CA ALA A 849 -18.73 -26.26 -9.96
C ALA A 849 -19.38 -25.86 -8.62
N GLY A 850 -18.85 -26.35 -7.49
CA GLY A 850 -19.46 -26.11 -6.17
C GLY A 850 -20.94 -26.51 -6.14
N THR A 851 -21.78 -25.58 -5.70
CA THR A 851 -23.25 -25.76 -5.64
C THR A 851 -23.97 -25.51 -6.96
N ALA A 852 -23.33 -24.82 -7.92
CA ALA A 852 -23.89 -24.41 -9.21
C ALA A 852 -25.18 -23.56 -9.13
N ASP A 853 -25.49 -22.98 -7.96
CA ASP A 853 -26.61 -22.08 -7.76
C ASP A 853 -26.38 -20.72 -8.43
N GLY A 854 -27.39 -19.84 -8.40
CA GLY A 854 -27.26 -18.49 -8.93
C GLY A 854 -26.22 -17.68 -8.15
N ALA A 855 -25.41 -16.93 -8.91
CA ALA A 855 -24.39 -16.00 -8.43
C ALA A 855 -24.79 -14.53 -8.65
N ALA A 856 -25.80 -14.27 -9.48
CA ALA A 856 -26.33 -12.93 -9.68
C ALA A 856 -27.79 -12.93 -10.12
N ILE A 857 -28.56 -11.91 -9.72
CA ILE A 857 -29.96 -11.69 -10.13
C ILE A 857 -30.06 -10.34 -10.85
N GLY A 858 -30.73 -10.33 -12.00
CA GLY A 858 -31.16 -9.11 -12.70
C GLY A 858 -32.67 -8.91 -12.67
N PHE A 859 -33.12 -7.67 -12.57
CA PHE A 859 -34.51 -7.27 -12.72
C PHE A 859 -34.68 -6.05 -13.62
N GLN A 860 -35.70 -6.08 -14.50
CA GLN A 860 -36.16 -4.92 -15.28
C GLN A 860 -37.67 -4.73 -15.11
N GLY A 861 -38.06 -3.64 -14.46
CA GLY A 861 -39.45 -3.25 -14.27
C GLY A 861 -39.59 -1.73 -14.19
N SER A 862 -40.31 -1.23 -13.18
CA SER A 862 -40.41 0.21 -12.90
C SER A 862 -39.07 0.84 -12.50
N TYR A 863 -38.13 0.01 -12.06
CA TYR A 863 -36.72 0.30 -11.81
C TYR A 863 -35.90 -0.86 -12.37
N LYS A 864 -34.57 -0.76 -12.33
CA LYS A 864 -33.71 -1.89 -12.67
C LYS A 864 -32.70 -2.16 -11.57
N SER A 865 -32.41 -3.44 -11.35
CA SER A 865 -31.38 -3.87 -10.43
C SER A 865 -30.56 -5.01 -11.00
N LEU A 866 -29.27 -5.01 -10.67
CA LEU A 866 -28.37 -6.15 -10.78
C LEU A 866 -27.72 -6.36 -9.42
N TYR A 867 -27.90 -7.54 -8.86
CA TYR A 867 -27.30 -7.96 -7.60
C TYR A 867 -26.33 -9.09 -7.89
N PHE A 868 -25.04 -8.89 -7.59
CA PHE A 868 -24.03 -9.96 -7.62
C PHE A 868 -23.79 -10.42 -6.18
N ALA A 869 -23.96 -11.71 -5.96
CA ALA A 869 -23.78 -12.37 -4.67
C ALA A 869 -22.30 -12.69 -4.37
N PHE A 870 -21.42 -11.93 -5.01
CA PHE A 870 -19.98 -11.93 -4.80
C PHE A 870 -19.44 -10.52 -5.10
N PRO A 871 -18.26 -10.15 -4.58
CA PRO A 871 -17.67 -8.84 -4.78
C PRO A 871 -17.12 -8.67 -6.20
N PHE A 872 -17.51 -7.58 -6.89
CA PHE A 872 -17.08 -7.32 -8.26
C PHE A 872 -15.60 -6.92 -8.35
N GLU A 873 -15.12 -6.18 -7.35
CA GLU A 873 -13.74 -5.76 -7.16
C GLU A 873 -12.78 -6.95 -7.09
N ALA A 874 -13.23 -8.10 -6.56
CA ALA A 874 -12.41 -9.29 -6.38
C ALA A 874 -12.24 -10.12 -7.68
N ILE A 875 -12.88 -9.74 -8.80
CA ILE A 875 -12.70 -10.42 -10.10
C ILE A 875 -11.25 -10.25 -10.56
N THR A 876 -10.53 -11.37 -10.66
CA THR A 876 -9.08 -11.41 -10.89
C THR A 876 -8.66 -10.91 -12.28
N SER A 877 -9.50 -11.14 -13.30
CA SER A 877 -9.23 -10.71 -14.67
C SER A 877 -9.83 -9.35 -14.98
N THR A 878 -8.99 -8.33 -15.19
CA THR A 878 -9.41 -6.99 -15.62
C THR A 878 -10.27 -7.01 -16.87
N THR A 879 -9.97 -7.88 -17.85
CA THR A 879 -10.78 -8.00 -19.07
C THR A 879 -12.20 -8.49 -18.78
N VAL A 880 -12.33 -9.51 -17.93
CA VAL A 880 -13.64 -10.05 -17.54
C VAL A 880 -14.41 -9.01 -16.74
N ARG A 881 -13.75 -8.38 -15.77
CA ARG A 881 -14.32 -7.32 -14.93
C ARG A 881 -14.87 -6.17 -15.77
N ASN A 882 -14.07 -5.67 -16.72
CA ASN A 882 -14.49 -4.61 -17.64
C ASN A 882 -15.70 -5.04 -18.49
N ASN A 883 -15.65 -6.22 -19.12
CA ASN A 883 -16.76 -6.70 -19.95
C ASN A 883 -18.06 -6.84 -19.14
N LEU A 884 -17.97 -7.37 -17.91
CA LEU A 884 -19.12 -7.56 -17.03
C LEU A 884 -19.72 -6.21 -16.59
N MET A 885 -18.90 -5.21 -16.26
CA MET A 885 -19.38 -3.86 -15.98
C MET A 885 -20.06 -3.23 -17.19
N CYS A 886 -19.53 -3.42 -18.40
CA CYS A 886 -20.12 -2.83 -19.59
C CYS A 886 -21.45 -3.45 -19.97
N ASN A 887 -21.59 -4.76 -19.76
CA ASN A 887 -22.87 -5.42 -19.88
C ASN A 887 -23.86 -4.94 -18.81
N THR A 888 -23.39 -4.67 -17.59
CA THR A 888 -24.19 -4.10 -16.50
C THR A 888 -24.68 -2.69 -16.83
N VAL A 889 -23.81 -1.82 -17.33
CA VAL A 889 -24.16 -0.49 -17.83
C VAL A 889 -25.21 -0.59 -18.95
N ALA A 890 -25.00 -1.46 -19.93
CA ALA A 890 -25.97 -1.67 -21.02
C ALA A 890 -27.33 -2.17 -20.53
N TYR A 891 -27.34 -2.98 -19.47
CA TYR A 891 -28.56 -3.47 -18.84
C TYR A 891 -29.33 -2.37 -18.09
N LEU A 892 -28.62 -1.64 -17.22
CA LEU A 892 -29.20 -0.62 -16.34
C LEU A 892 -29.57 0.65 -17.13
N THR A 893 -28.65 1.20 -17.92
CA THR A 893 -28.82 2.48 -18.62
C THR A 893 -28.57 2.38 -20.14
N PRO A 894 -29.37 1.58 -20.88
CA PRO A 894 -29.14 1.35 -22.32
C PRO A 894 -29.12 2.63 -23.17
N ALA A 895 -29.81 3.70 -22.72
CA ALA A 895 -29.82 4.99 -23.40
C ALA A 895 -28.49 5.77 -23.28
N LEU A 896 -27.63 5.44 -22.32
CA LEU A 896 -26.30 6.05 -22.13
C LEU A 896 -25.21 5.34 -22.96
N VAL A 897 -25.54 4.21 -23.59
CA VAL A 897 -24.66 3.48 -24.50
C VAL A 897 -24.91 3.95 -25.94
N VAL A 898 -24.04 4.84 -26.45
CA VAL A 898 -23.98 5.21 -27.88
C VAL A 898 -22.51 5.40 -28.26
N PRO A 899 -21.99 4.90 -29.40
CA PRO A 899 -22.47 3.92 -30.40
C PRO A 899 -21.81 2.51 -30.30
N ILE A 900 -22.62 1.47 -30.50
CA ILE A 900 -22.34 0.08 -30.92
C ILE A 900 -20.92 -0.45 -30.66
N THR A 901 -20.76 -1.28 -29.62
CA THR A 901 -19.68 -2.26 -29.54
C THR A 901 -19.75 -3.17 -30.77
N GLY A 902 -18.74 -3.10 -31.64
CA GLY A 902 -18.62 -3.97 -32.81
C GLY A 902 -18.84 -3.35 -34.18
N LEU A 903 -18.95 -2.02 -34.29
CA LEU A 903 -18.83 -1.35 -35.57
C LEU A 903 -17.37 -0.93 -35.80
N THR A 904 -16.70 -1.54 -36.78
CA THR A 904 -15.32 -1.21 -37.16
C THR A 904 -15.27 -0.65 -38.57
N ILE A 905 -14.63 0.51 -38.75
CA ILE A 905 -14.43 1.15 -40.04
C ILE A 905 -12.95 1.04 -40.47
N PHE A 906 -12.73 0.81 -41.76
CA PHE A 906 -11.41 0.74 -42.38
C PHE A 906 -11.46 1.51 -43.70
N GLY A 907 -10.33 2.10 -44.09
CA GLY A 907 -10.26 2.80 -45.37
C GLY A 907 -8.91 2.65 -46.02
N LYS A 908 -8.89 2.76 -47.34
CA LYS A 908 -7.66 2.72 -48.13
C LYS A 908 -7.79 3.68 -49.31
N ASN A 909 -6.77 4.51 -49.51
CA ASN A 909 -6.62 5.27 -50.75
C ASN A 909 -6.17 4.32 -51.88
N ILE A 910 -6.87 4.37 -53.02
CA ILE A 910 -6.58 3.56 -54.21
C ILE A 910 -6.54 4.52 -55.41
N ALA A 911 -5.33 4.94 -55.80
CA ALA A 911 -5.09 5.87 -56.91
C ALA A 911 -5.95 7.15 -56.79
N THR A 912 -6.99 7.29 -57.62
CA THR A 912 -7.86 8.47 -57.68
C THR A 912 -9.15 8.36 -56.85
N GLN A 913 -9.23 7.43 -55.89
CA GLN A 913 -10.42 7.24 -55.04
C GLN A 913 -10.07 6.70 -53.64
N ASN A 914 -10.99 6.86 -52.69
CA ASN A 914 -10.91 6.29 -51.34
C ASN A 914 -11.95 5.16 -51.20
N LEU A 915 -11.49 3.97 -50.83
CA LEU A 915 -12.34 2.83 -50.49
C LEU A 915 -12.58 2.82 -48.99
N ILE A 916 -13.84 2.85 -48.57
CA ILE A 916 -14.30 2.80 -47.18
C ILE A 916 -15.03 1.48 -46.97
N ASN A 917 -14.55 0.66 -46.04
CA ASN A 917 -15.20 -0.56 -45.61
C ASN A 917 -15.62 -0.43 -44.16
N PHE A 918 -16.76 -0.97 -43.78
CA PHE A 918 -17.10 -1.10 -42.36
C PHE A 918 -17.81 -2.42 -42.09
N LYS A 919 -17.65 -2.93 -40.87
CA LYS A 919 -18.24 -4.17 -40.41
C LYS A 919 -19.01 -3.91 -39.12
N THR A 920 -20.16 -4.54 -38.98
CA THR A 920 -20.93 -4.61 -37.73
C THR A 920 -20.77 -6.02 -37.12
N LEU A 921 -20.76 -6.13 -35.79
CA LEU A 921 -20.84 -7.42 -35.07
C LEU A 921 -22.28 -7.90 -34.89
N ALA A 922 -23.20 -6.95 -34.70
CA ALA A 922 -24.65 -7.16 -34.69
C ALA A 922 -25.36 -5.87 -35.14
N GLU A 923 -26.56 -5.99 -35.69
CA GLU A 923 -27.41 -4.88 -36.13
C GLU A 923 -28.74 -4.96 -35.39
N ILE A 924 -28.89 -4.14 -34.35
CA ILE A 924 -30.06 -4.08 -33.49
C ILE A 924 -30.69 -2.70 -33.66
N ASN A 925 -31.99 -2.67 -33.95
CA ASN A 925 -32.77 -1.43 -34.10
C ASN A 925 -32.28 -0.48 -35.21
N THR A 926 -31.34 -0.89 -36.07
CA THR A 926 -30.78 -0.04 -37.12
C THR A 926 -31.78 0.17 -38.27
N LYS A 927 -32.00 1.43 -38.65
CA LYS A 927 -32.81 1.83 -39.82
C LYS A 927 -31.95 1.95 -41.07
N HIS A 928 -30.85 2.69 -41.00
CA HIS A 928 -29.88 2.82 -42.09
C HIS A 928 -28.53 3.38 -41.61
N PHE A 929 -27.51 3.24 -42.43
CA PHE A 929 -26.21 3.89 -42.26
C PHE A 929 -26.03 5.03 -43.27
N GLU A 930 -25.25 6.03 -42.88
CA GLU A 930 -24.78 7.13 -43.71
C GLU A 930 -23.26 7.20 -43.61
N ILE A 931 -22.57 7.51 -44.71
CA ILE A 931 -21.13 7.76 -44.67
C ILE A 931 -20.92 9.25 -44.71
N GLU A 932 -20.19 9.76 -43.74
CA GLU A 932 -19.85 11.17 -43.65
C GLU A 932 -18.36 11.38 -43.86
N ARG A 933 -18.02 12.49 -44.53
CA ARG A 933 -16.66 12.92 -44.82
C ARG A 933 -16.38 14.31 -44.31
N SER A 934 -15.18 14.54 -43.81
CA SER A 934 -14.67 15.85 -43.39
C SER A 934 -13.31 16.15 -44.02
N GLU A 935 -13.06 17.43 -44.30
CA GLU A 935 -11.74 17.97 -44.70
C GLU A 935 -10.84 18.25 -43.48
N ASN A 936 -11.43 18.51 -42.31
CA ASN A 936 -10.72 18.99 -41.12
C ASN A 936 -10.93 18.11 -39.89
N GLY A 937 -11.68 17.02 -40.00
CA GLY A 937 -12.01 16.11 -38.89
C GLY A 937 -13.04 16.66 -37.91
N ILE A 938 -13.62 17.83 -38.17
CA ILE A 938 -14.56 18.53 -37.28
C ILE A 938 -15.94 18.68 -37.94
N ILE A 939 -15.98 19.21 -39.17
CA ILE A 939 -17.22 19.44 -39.90
C ILE A 939 -17.41 18.30 -40.91
N PHE A 940 -18.41 17.47 -40.67
CA PHE A 940 -18.72 16.29 -41.49
C PHE A 940 -19.93 16.54 -42.38
N TYR A 941 -19.82 16.13 -43.65
CA TYR A 941 -20.88 16.18 -44.64
C TYR A 941 -21.22 14.77 -45.07
N THR A 942 -22.52 14.47 -45.19
CA THR A 942 -22.96 13.16 -45.67
C THR A 942 -22.64 13.00 -47.16
N ILE A 943 -21.90 11.96 -47.50
CA ILE A 943 -21.48 11.62 -48.87
C ILE A 943 -22.13 10.33 -49.39
N SER A 944 -22.81 9.60 -48.52
CA SER A 944 -23.68 8.47 -48.87
C SER A 944 -24.88 8.45 -47.94
N ASN A 945 -26.08 8.43 -48.51
CA ASN A 945 -27.32 8.38 -47.75
C ASN A 945 -27.93 6.98 -47.83
N GLN A 946 -28.44 6.49 -46.70
CA GLN A 946 -29.38 5.36 -46.62
C GLN A 946 -28.83 3.99 -47.06
N ILE A 947 -27.65 3.60 -46.58
CA ILE A 947 -27.19 2.20 -46.69
C ILE A 947 -28.05 1.35 -45.75
N LEU A 948 -28.91 0.50 -46.29
CA LEU A 948 -29.77 -0.36 -45.48
C LEU A 948 -28.98 -1.46 -44.75
N PRO A 949 -29.38 -1.81 -43.51
CA PRO A 949 -28.79 -2.92 -42.76
C PRO A 949 -28.98 -4.25 -43.51
N LYS A 950 -27.96 -5.11 -43.46
CA LYS A 950 -27.88 -6.44 -44.07
C LYS A 950 -27.71 -7.54 -43.02
N GLY A 951 -27.31 -7.19 -41.80
CA GLY A 951 -27.14 -8.08 -40.66
C GLY A 951 -28.42 -8.17 -39.81
N ASN A 952 -28.30 -8.81 -38.66
CA ASN A 952 -29.35 -8.96 -37.66
C ASN A 952 -28.75 -8.91 -36.23
N TYR A 953 -29.60 -9.15 -35.23
CA TYR A 953 -29.24 -9.01 -33.81
C TYR A 953 -28.23 -10.05 -33.27
N THR A 954 -27.93 -11.12 -34.03
CA THR A 954 -26.91 -12.13 -33.67
C THR A 954 -25.73 -12.20 -34.65
N THR A 955 -25.88 -11.65 -35.86
CA THR A 955 -24.86 -11.65 -36.91
C THR A 955 -24.85 -10.32 -37.65
N GLY A 956 -23.77 -9.55 -37.54
CA GLY A 956 -23.60 -8.32 -38.31
C GLY A 956 -23.25 -8.56 -39.78
N ALA A 957 -22.81 -7.52 -40.49
CA ALA A 957 -22.53 -7.56 -41.92
C ALA A 957 -21.31 -6.70 -42.30
N ASN A 958 -20.81 -6.92 -43.52
CA ASN A 958 -19.75 -6.12 -44.12
C ASN A 958 -20.30 -5.20 -45.20
N TYR A 959 -19.78 -3.98 -45.24
CA TYR A 959 -20.19 -2.91 -46.13
C TYR A 959 -18.96 -2.31 -46.82
N SER A 960 -19.16 -1.80 -48.02
CA SER A 960 -18.12 -1.18 -48.83
C SER A 960 -18.69 0.01 -49.60
N PHE A 961 -17.92 1.08 -49.68
CA PHE A 961 -18.26 2.31 -50.36
C PHE A 961 -17.02 2.95 -50.99
N ILE A 962 -17.19 3.58 -52.16
CA ILE A 962 -16.10 4.25 -52.88
C ILE A 962 -16.40 5.75 -52.96
N ASP A 963 -15.52 6.56 -52.37
CA ASP A 963 -15.49 8.00 -52.54
C ASP A 963 -14.51 8.40 -53.66
N LYS A 964 -15.04 8.95 -54.76
CA LYS A 964 -14.25 9.40 -55.91
C LYS A 964 -13.73 10.84 -55.78
N ASN A 965 -14.19 11.58 -54.78
CA ASN A 965 -13.86 12.98 -54.58
C ASN A 965 -12.76 13.09 -53.52
N ILE A 966 -11.54 12.68 -53.87
CA ILE A 966 -10.41 12.66 -52.92
C ILE A 966 -9.96 14.06 -52.54
N LEU A 967 -9.65 14.24 -51.27
CA LEU A 967 -9.00 15.43 -50.73
C LEU A 967 -7.54 15.08 -50.37
N PRO A 968 -6.64 16.06 -50.23
CA PRO A 968 -5.28 15.81 -49.75
C PRO A 968 -5.24 15.05 -48.42
N SER A 969 -6.21 15.32 -47.56
CA SER A 969 -6.53 14.52 -46.38
C SER A 969 -8.05 14.49 -46.23
N SER A 970 -8.62 13.30 -46.10
CA SER A 970 -10.06 13.08 -45.90
C SER A 970 -10.28 12.28 -44.63
N TYR A 971 -11.21 12.71 -43.79
CA TYR A 971 -11.64 11.98 -42.59
C TYR A 971 -13.02 11.37 -42.84
N TYR A 972 -13.24 10.13 -42.42
CA TYR A 972 -14.50 9.41 -42.63
C TYR A 972 -15.04 8.83 -41.33
N ARG A 973 -16.37 8.84 -41.18
CA ARG A 973 -17.10 8.10 -40.14
C ARG A 973 -18.41 7.53 -40.70
N ILE A 974 -18.91 6.47 -40.09
CA ILE A 974 -20.25 5.93 -40.35
C ILE A 974 -21.19 6.55 -39.34
N LYS A 975 -22.28 7.15 -39.81
CA LYS A 975 -23.42 7.54 -38.99
C LYS A 975 -24.47 6.44 -39.07
N VAL A 976 -24.87 5.89 -37.94
CA VAL A 976 -25.96 4.92 -37.82
C VAL A 976 -27.23 5.68 -37.44
N VAL A 977 -28.34 5.38 -38.10
CA VAL A 977 -29.65 5.89 -37.77
C VAL A 977 -30.52 4.70 -37.40
N ASP A 978 -31.16 4.75 -36.23
CA ASP A 978 -32.03 3.70 -35.72
C ASP A 978 -33.51 3.90 -36.10
N ASN A 979 -34.34 2.87 -35.96
CA ASN A 979 -35.77 2.91 -36.33
C ASN A 979 -36.58 3.89 -35.46
N ASP A 980 -36.09 4.18 -34.25
CA ASP A 980 -36.63 5.19 -33.34
C ASP A 980 -36.10 6.62 -33.62
N GLY A 981 -35.25 6.78 -34.63
CA GLY A 981 -34.67 8.06 -35.04
C GLY A 981 -33.40 8.47 -34.31
N ARG A 982 -32.86 7.64 -33.40
CA ARG A 982 -31.57 7.90 -32.74
C ARG A 982 -30.41 7.80 -33.72
N VAL A 983 -29.35 8.55 -33.42
CA VAL A 983 -28.16 8.67 -34.27
C VAL A 983 -26.90 8.33 -33.47
N SER A 984 -26.03 7.52 -34.07
CA SER A 984 -24.80 7.03 -33.45
C SER A 984 -23.66 7.02 -34.50
N TYR A 985 -22.36 7.00 -34.12
CA TYR A 985 -21.24 7.21 -35.07
C TYR A 985 -20.07 6.23 -34.89
N SER A 986 -19.44 5.74 -35.96
CA SER A 986 -18.18 5.01 -35.84
C SER A 986 -17.03 5.89 -35.34
N GLU A 987 -15.91 5.25 -35.00
CA GLU A 987 -14.59 5.90 -34.99
C GLU A 987 -14.32 6.65 -36.30
N ILE A 988 -13.45 7.66 -36.24
CA ILE A 988 -13.02 8.43 -37.41
C ILE A 988 -11.73 7.83 -37.97
N ILE A 989 -11.73 7.51 -39.27
CA ILE A 989 -10.49 7.14 -39.99
C ILE A 989 -10.02 8.30 -40.86
N SER A 990 -8.71 8.44 -41.01
CA SER A 990 -8.08 9.42 -41.89
C SER A 990 -7.42 8.73 -43.08
N LEU A 991 -7.64 9.27 -44.28
CA LEU A 991 -7.00 8.83 -45.52
C LEU A 991 -6.28 10.02 -46.18
N VAL A 992 -4.99 9.82 -46.44
CA VAL A 992 -4.15 10.80 -47.14
C VAL A 992 -3.97 10.33 -48.58
N ALA A 993 -4.21 11.21 -49.55
CA ALA A 993 -4.01 10.88 -50.97
C ALA A 993 -2.50 10.72 -51.26
N SER A 994 -2.13 9.71 -52.04
CA SER A 994 -0.73 9.43 -52.37
C SER A 994 -0.12 10.53 -53.27
N LYS A 995 0.70 11.41 -52.67
CA LYS A 995 1.66 12.41 -53.24
C LYS A 995 1.25 13.18 -54.53
N THR A 996 0.94 14.47 -54.38
CA THR A 996 1.05 15.47 -55.47
C THR A 996 2.51 15.89 -55.71
N GLU A 997 2.90 16.10 -56.99
CA GLU A 997 4.22 16.58 -57.41
C GLU A 997 4.65 17.87 -56.69
N LYS A 998 5.92 17.96 -56.25
CA LYS A 998 6.48 19.21 -55.72
C LYS A 998 6.67 20.22 -56.86
N LEU A 999 6.24 21.45 -56.64
CA LEU A 999 6.42 22.60 -57.54
C LEU A 999 7.72 23.36 -57.27
N PHE A 1000 8.16 23.40 -56.01
CA PHE A 1000 9.33 24.17 -55.61
C PHE A 1000 10.03 23.60 -54.36
N THR A 1001 11.29 24.00 -54.19
CA THR A 1001 12.09 23.79 -52.98
C THR A 1001 12.50 25.13 -52.37
N ILE A 1002 12.74 25.13 -51.05
CA ILE A 1002 13.15 26.31 -50.30
C ILE A 1002 14.54 26.07 -49.73
N VAL A 1003 15.37 27.09 -49.78
CA VAL A 1003 16.67 27.16 -49.13
C VAL A 1003 16.67 28.37 -48.20
N ASN A 1004 17.38 28.26 -47.08
CA ASN A 1004 17.44 29.24 -45.99
C ASN A 1004 16.07 29.44 -45.31
N ASN A 1005 15.58 28.37 -44.68
CA ASN A 1005 14.45 28.42 -43.77
C ASN A 1005 14.79 27.54 -42.56
N PRO A 1006 14.92 28.09 -41.33
CA PRO A 1006 14.62 29.47 -40.92
C PRO A 1006 15.54 30.55 -41.52
N THR A 1007 15.10 31.81 -41.55
CA THR A 1007 15.88 32.97 -42.05
C THR A 1007 15.47 34.28 -41.40
N ASN A 1008 16.36 35.26 -41.40
CA ASN A 1008 16.16 36.63 -40.91
C ASN A 1008 16.42 37.69 -42.00
N THR A 1009 16.77 37.27 -43.23
CA THR A 1009 17.12 38.19 -44.33
C THR A 1009 16.30 37.90 -45.58
N ASN A 1010 16.53 36.77 -46.25
CA ASN A 1010 15.76 36.36 -47.42
C ASN A 1010 15.42 34.88 -47.41
N ILE A 1011 14.29 34.55 -48.07
CA ILE A 1011 13.91 33.20 -48.44
C ILE A 1011 14.33 33.00 -49.89
N LYS A 1012 15.03 31.90 -50.19
CA LYS A 1012 15.38 31.56 -51.58
C LYS A 1012 14.58 30.34 -52.04
N LEU A 1013 13.89 30.51 -53.15
CA LEU A 1013 12.98 29.54 -53.75
C LEU A 1013 13.58 29.05 -55.06
N THR A 1014 13.57 27.74 -55.28
CA THR A 1014 13.90 27.15 -56.57
C THR A 1014 12.67 26.43 -57.09
N LEU A 1015 12.08 26.93 -58.18
CA LEU A 1015 11.02 26.24 -58.88
C LEU A 1015 11.62 25.03 -59.62
N LEU A 1016 10.93 23.90 -59.55
CA LEU A 1016 11.40 22.67 -60.21
C LEU A 1016 11.11 22.67 -61.72
N ASN A 1017 10.15 23.49 -62.18
CA ASN A 1017 9.79 23.66 -63.58
C ASN A 1017 9.57 25.14 -63.93
N ASN A 1018 9.88 25.53 -65.15
CA ASN A 1018 9.81 26.93 -65.61
C ASN A 1018 8.40 27.37 -66.04
N THR A 1019 7.40 27.11 -65.22
CA THR A 1019 5.99 27.45 -65.50
C THR A 1019 5.59 28.76 -64.84
N ALA A 1020 4.77 29.56 -65.53
CA ALA A 1020 4.23 30.78 -64.97
C ALA A 1020 3.48 30.47 -63.66
N SER A 1021 3.90 31.11 -62.56
CA SER A 1021 3.46 30.79 -61.21
C SER A 1021 3.22 32.05 -60.39
N THR A 1022 2.28 32.00 -59.45
CA THR A 1022 2.03 33.05 -58.46
C THR A 1022 2.57 32.60 -57.11
N ILE A 1023 3.48 33.37 -56.54
CA ILE A 1023 4.03 33.18 -55.20
C ILE A 1023 3.25 34.07 -54.23
N ILE A 1024 2.83 33.53 -53.09
CA ILE A 1024 2.09 34.24 -52.05
C ILE A 1024 2.68 33.87 -50.69
N LEU A 1025 3.01 34.85 -49.85
CA LEU A 1025 3.38 34.64 -48.44
C LEU A 1025 2.29 35.22 -47.55
N THR A 1026 1.78 34.41 -46.61
CA THR A 1026 0.80 34.83 -45.60
C THR A 1026 1.37 34.72 -44.20
N ASN A 1027 0.99 35.63 -43.31
CA ASN A 1027 1.35 35.56 -41.88
C ASN A 1027 0.46 34.54 -41.12
N ALA A 1028 0.73 34.35 -39.82
CA ALA A 1028 0.03 33.37 -38.99
C ALA A 1028 -1.50 33.58 -38.86
N ILE A 1029 -2.00 34.79 -39.11
CA ILE A 1029 -3.46 35.09 -39.11
C ILE A 1029 -4.07 34.99 -40.52
N GLY A 1030 -3.31 34.53 -41.52
CA GLY A 1030 -3.77 34.32 -42.90
C GLY A 1030 -3.73 35.55 -43.80
N GLN A 1031 -3.23 36.69 -43.31
CA GLN A 1031 -3.09 37.91 -44.11
C GLN A 1031 -1.94 37.76 -45.13
N VAL A 1032 -2.20 38.06 -46.40
CA VAL A 1032 -1.16 38.08 -47.45
C VAL A 1032 -0.23 39.25 -47.22
N VAL A 1033 1.03 38.96 -46.91
CA VAL A 1033 2.09 39.96 -46.69
C VAL A 1033 2.99 40.13 -47.91
N TYR A 1034 2.97 39.18 -48.85
CA TYR A 1034 3.72 39.26 -50.10
C TYR A 1034 3.01 38.50 -51.22
N THR A 1035 3.00 39.05 -52.43
CA THR A 1035 2.58 38.31 -53.62
C THR A 1035 3.37 38.73 -54.86
N LYS A 1036 3.69 37.77 -55.73
CA LYS A 1036 4.41 38.01 -56.98
C LYS A 1036 4.04 36.97 -58.04
N ASN A 1037 3.73 37.43 -59.24
CA ASN A 1037 3.66 36.59 -60.43
C ASN A 1037 5.05 36.48 -61.05
N ILE A 1038 5.49 35.27 -61.38
CA ILE A 1038 6.75 35.00 -62.05
C ILE A 1038 6.53 34.13 -63.28
N ALA A 1039 7.29 34.39 -64.33
CA ALA A 1039 7.33 33.59 -65.55
C ALA A 1039 8.79 33.49 -66.01
N ASN A 1040 9.16 32.35 -66.59
CA ASN A 1040 10.48 32.08 -67.16
C ASN A 1040 11.66 32.23 -66.17
N THR A 1041 11.44 32.05 -64.86
CA THR A 1041 12.46 32.15 -63.80
C THR A 1041 12.44 30.92 -62.89
N LEU A 1042 13.59 30.23 -62.76
CA LEU A 1042 13.71 29.02 -61.94
C LEU A 1042 14.17 29.26 -60.49
N SER A 1043 14.79 30.42 -60.19
CA SER A 1043 15.17 30.77 -58.83
C SER A 1043 14.75 32.18 -58.49
N PHE A 1044 14.15 32.35 -57.33
CA PHE A 1044 13.56 33.61 -56.88
C PHE A 1044 13.86 33.83 -55.40
N SER A 1045 14.06 35.08 -54.98
CA SER A 1045 14.31 35.40 -53.58
C SER A 1045 13.33 36.45 -53.07
N ILE A 1046 12.83 36.25 -51.86
CA ILE A 1046 11.94 37.17 -51.15
C ILE A 1046 12.75 37.75 -49.99
N ASP A 1047 12.93 39.07 -49.97
CA ASP A 1047 13.47 39.77 -48.81
C ASP A 1047 12.40 39.81 -47.71
N VAL A 1048 12.74 39.26 -46.55
CA VAL A 1048 11.87 39.17 -45.37
C VAL A 1048 12.41 39.95 -44.18
N SER A 1049 13.50 40.70 -44.35
CA SER A 1049 14.11 41.50 -43.28
C SER A 1049 13.15 42.53 -42.66
N MET A 1050 12.14 42.95 -43.43
CA MET A 1050 11.12 43.91 -43.00
C MET A 1050 9.89 43.24 -42.38
N PHE A 1051 9.79 41.91 -42.41
CA PHE A 1051 8.65 41.18 -41.87
C PHE A 1051 8.84 40.88 -40.39
N ALA A 1052 7.75 40.90 -39.63
CA ALA A 1052 7.78 40.58 -38.20
C ALA A 1052 8.25 39.14 -37.99
N LYS A 1053 9.05 38.92 -36.94
CA LYS A 1053 9.52 37.59 -36.54
C LYS A 1053 8.33 36.69 -36.24
N GLY A 1054 8.30 35.48 -36.81
CA GLY A 1054 7.16 34.58 -36.67
C GLY A 1054 7.03 33.56 -37.79
N ILE A 1055 5.92 32.82 -37.78
CA ILE A 1055 5.62 31.76 -38.75
C ILE A 1055 4.77 32.33 -39.89
N TYR A 1056 5.17 31.98 -41.11
CA TYR A 1056 4.49 32.34 -42.35
C TYR A 1056 4.18 31.09 -43.17
N GLN A 1057 3.17 31.16 -44.05
CA GLN A 1057 2.92 30.14 -45.06
C GLN A 1057 3.26 30.70 -46.45
N LEU A 1058 4.11 29.98 -47.17
CA LEU A 1058 4.45 30.28 -48.54
C LEU A 1058 3.68 29.35 -49.48
N VAL A 1059 2.91 29.94 -50.37
CA VAL A 1059 2.09 29.26 -51.36
C VAL A 1059 2.66 29.56 -52.75
N VAL A 1060 2.87 28.52 -53.55
CA VAL A 1060 3.15 28.66 -54.99
C VAL A 1060 2.00 28.01 -55.77
N LEU A 1061 1.38 28.80 -56.62
CA LEU A 1061 0.28 28.41 -57.51
C LEU A 1061 0.79 28.37 -58.95
N SER A 1062 0.63 27.23 -59.62
CA SER A 1062 0.76 27.08 -61.07
C SER A 1062 -0.61 26.69 -61.64
N LYS A 1063 -0.79 26.77 -62.96
CA LYS A 1063 -2.10 26.69 -63.65
C LYS A 1063 -3.03 25.57 -63.13
N ASN A 1064 -2.47 24.40 -62.78
CA ASN A 1064 -3.23 23.26 -62.28
C ASN A 1064 -2.77 22.75 -60.89
N ASN A 1065 -1.76 23.36 -60.26
CA ASN A 1065 -1.11 22.80 -59.07
C ASN A 1065 -0.87 23.87 -58.00
N LYS A 1066 -0.95 23.48 -56.73
CA LYS A 1066 -0.65 24.33 -55.56
C LYS A 1066 0.28 23.57 -54.62
N GLN A 1067 1.36 24.21 -54.18
CA GLN A 1067 2.19 23.74 -53.08
C GLN A 1067 2.22 24.80 -51.98
N VAL A 1068 2.17 24.36 -50.72
CA VAL A 1068 2.23 25.22 -49.53
C VAL A 1068 3.35 24.71 -48.64
N GLU A 1069 4.20 25.61 -48.16
CA GLU A 1069 5.31 25.30 -47.25
C GLU A 1069 5.35 26.31 -46.10
N ARG A 1070 5.78 25.85 -44.92
CA ARG A 1070 5.92 26.70 -43.72
C ARG A 1070 7.27 27.41 -43.71
N ILE A 1071 7.28 28.72 -43.49
CA ILE A 1071 8.47 29.54 -43.33
C ILE A 1071 8.58 30.10 -41.90
N ILE A 1072 9.80 30.16 -41.37
CA ILE A 1072 10.11 30.74 -40.07
C ILE A 1072 11.03 31.95 -40.28
N VAL A 1073 10.53 33.14 -39.93
CA VAL A 1073 11.30 34.39 -39.93
C VAL A 1073 11.78 34.70 -38.51
N GLN A 1074 13.08 34.86 -38.30
CA GLN A 1074 13.73 34.92 -36.97
C GLN A 1074 14.18 36.29 -36.50
#